data_AF-A0A3D1ACX7-F1
#
_entry.id   AF-A0A3D1ACX7-F1
#
_cell.length_a   1.000
_cell.length_b   1.000
_cell.length_c   1.000
_cell.angle_alpha   90.00
_cell.angle_beta   90.00
_cell.angle_gamma   90.00
#
_symmetry.space_group_name_H-M   'P 1'
#
loop_
_entity.id
_entity.type
_entity.pdbx_description
1 polymer ?
#
loop_
_entity_poly.entity_id
_entity_poly.type
_entity_poly.pdbx_seq_one_letter_code
_entity_poly.pdbx_strand_id
1 'polypeptide(L)'
;MKHVAKLSATLIFIVFASFQGKSQQQFPDFPPAYIDNAMDLNQMMYQMGITLPDLPLRKDDPNLPQGAVVTDPQNPEGRWTYNGHDLNRSPWGLWDNYDDIPEGFFPGRDAFRVETYTPISLLKMKDGTPVTTEKDWWEKKRPEIEYDVQHSLYGFFPPREEWPAVKFKVVETTGGTGNGKYIQKELTGEIDVSGYPEVRDKPVITAVLRTPAVASGPVPVMIVFGGFGNTAERYWEIVSPHGWGVCSFSPNTVQPDNGAGLTSYLIGLINKGNWRKPDDWGSIGAWAWAISRLIDHLETDPAVDGKAIGLTGHSRYGKATLYTTAFEPRIAIAFPSDAGSLGTKMNRRHWGQDLENSGTPSEYHWMAGNFLQWCGELVPGRYLPRKVENCPVDAHSLLALCAPRPVFVNGGNQSQWSDPYGMYLTMLHATPAYELLGKKGLAIQDEKPEIDVAYVEGSLGFRYHNGGHTDAPDWPAFFEFAAQFIPATRLTVSTDILTLPADGKPVELSVQSNKGWRINNSSPWLNPDKRSASGDQVVSLSGKENTTGNGRSATLEVETEGRKLSVLVNQASENDAINISLNELILSGKGDEEAVFDISSKTAWAISVPDNWALVDPAAGINNGQIKVTVLPNPVIEQRTIELTVASPTTSKPIKLTQKEGPPVLQLFGNNNTVRIGAAASTNSSLLIITNTTCTVESPVDWLSGEINAQGRFTRLVLQVKENKTGSPRSAKIALKAKDIEPVFVDVFQGVE
;
A
#
# COMPACT_ATOMS: atom_id res chain seq x y z
N MET A 1 -58.55 -46.41 -18.44
CA MET A 1 -58.95 -44.99 -18.30
C MET A 1 -59.02 -44.62 -16.83
N LYS A 2 -58.12 -43.75 -16.36
CA LYS A 2 -58.32 -42.83 -15.23
C LYS A 2 -57.12 -41.87 -15.23
N HIS A 3 -57.37 -40.63 -15.63
CA HIS A 3 -56.41 -39.53 -15.66
C HIS A 3 -56.28 -38.89 -14.28
N VAL A 4 -55.05 -38.69 -13.81
CA VAL A 4 -54.66 -37.58 -12.94
C VAL A 4 -53.27 -37.13 -13.41
N ALA A 5 -53.18 -35.87 -13.83
CA ALA A 5 -51.94 -35.24 -14.28
C ALA A 5 -51.05 -34.90 -13.08
N LYS A 6 -49.76 -35.28 -13.16
CA LYS A 6 -48.71 -34.89 -12.21
C LYS A 6 -48.14 -33.54 -12.62
N LEU A 7 -48.21 -32.55 -11.73
CA LEU A 7 -47.31 -31.40 -11.71
C LEU A 7 -45.96 -31.87 -11.17
N SER A 8 -44.89 -31.63 -11.93
CA SER A 8 -43.50 -31.81 -11.50
C SER A 8 -43.01 -30.50 -10.88
N ALA A 9 -42.78 -30.49 -9.57
CA ALA A 9 -42.08 -29.43 -8.88
C ALA A 9 -40.57 -29.70 -8.99
N THR A 10 -39.86 -28.85 -9.74
CA THR A 10 -38.39 -28.83 -9.78
C THR A 10 -37.91 -27.99 -8.59
N LEU A 11 -37.47 -28.67 -7.53
CA LEU A 11 -36.71 -28.05 -6.44
C LEU A 11 -35.36 -27.60 -7.01
N ILE A 12 -35.17 -26.30 -7.21
CA ILE A 12 -33.85 -25.70 -7.43
C ILE A 12 -33.28 -25.44 -6.03
N PHE A 13 -32.41 -26.34 -5.58
CA PHE A 13 -31.54 -26.09 -4.43
C PHE A 13 -30.53 -25.01 -4.83
N ILE A 14 -30.80 -23.77 -4.42
CA ILE A 14 -29.83 -22.68 -4.40
C ILE A 14 -28.92 -22.91 -3.19
N VAL A 15 -27.61 -22.88 -3.43
CA VAL A 15 -26.56 -23.10 -2.43
C VAL A 15 -26.58 -21.95 -1.42
N PHE A 16 -27.33 -22.11 -0.34
CA PHE A 16 -26.93 -21.64 0.98
C PHE A 16 -26.27 -22.83 1.68
N ALA A 17 -24.96 -23.03 1.45
CA ALA A 17 -24.19 -23.75 2.45
C ALA A 17 -24.15 -22.83 3.68
N SER A 18 -25.06 -23.11 4.61
CA SER A 18 -25.24 -22.37 5.85
C SER A 18 -23.89 -22.09 6.53
N PHE A 19 -23.50 -20.82 6.65
CA PHE A 19 -22.52 -20.43 7.65
C PHE A 19 -23.00 -20.78 9.07
N GLN A 20 -24.32 -20.89 9.26
CA GLN A 20 -24.94 -21.22 10.54
C GLN A 20 -24.68 -22.66 10.99
N GLY A 21 -24.61 -23.63 10.08
CA GLY A 21 -24.41 -25.04 10.45
C GLY A 21 -23.00 -25.39 10.92
N LYS A 22 -21.96 -24.69 10.42
CA LYS A 22 -20.55 -25.02 10.72
C LYS A 22 -20.03 -24.41 12.02
N SER A 23 -20.65 -23.34 12.52
CA SER A 23 -20.29 -22.75 13.82
C SER A 23 -20.63 -23.63 15.03
N GLN A 24 -21.40 -24.71 14.82
CA GLN A 24 -21.83 -25.67 15.87
C GLN A 24 -21.13 -27.04 15.77
N GLN A 25 -20.27 -27.25 14.77
CA GLN A 25 -19.56 -28.51 14.58
C GLN A 25 -18.24 -28.47 15.35
N GLN A 26 -17.97 -29.48 16.17
CA GLN A 26 -16.68 -29.63 16.84
C GLN A 26 -15.59 -29.83 15.76
N PHE A 27 -14.73 -28.84 15.57
CA PHE A 27 -13.56 -28.98 14.71
C PHE A 27 -12.55 -29.95 15.32
N PRO A 28 -11.67 -30.56 14.51
CA PRO A 28 -10.56 -31.35 15.05
C PRO A 28 -9.69 -30.48 15.98
N ASP A 29 -9.20 -31.10 17.05
CA ASP A 29 -8.34 -30.45 18.05
C ASP A 29 -7.11 -29.78 17.41
N PHE A 30 -6.61 -30.34 16.30
CA PHE A 30 -5.54 -29.77 15.50
C PHE A 30 -6.00 -29.46 14.08
N PRO A 31 -5.58 -28.32 13.48
CA PRO A 31 -5.95 -27.98 12.10
C PRO A 31 -5.54 -29.07 11.10
N PRO A 32 -6.42 -29.49 10.20
CA PRO A 32 -6.07 -30.47 9.18
C PRO A 32 -4.95 -29.93 8.25
N ALA A 33 -4.33 -30.83 7.49
CA ALA A 33 -3.33 -30.46 6.47
C ALA A 33 -3.84 -29.44 5.46
N TYR A 34 -5.16 -29.31 5.37
CA TYR A 34 -5.90 -28.50 4.44
C TYR A 34 -6.82 -27.53 5.18
N ILE A 35 -6.66 -26.22 4.96
CA ILE A 35 -7.40 -25.14 5.65
C ILE A 35 -7.92 -24.15 4.60
N ASP A 36 -9.24 -23.90 4.57
CA ASP A 36 -9.82 -22.81 3.77
C ASP A 36 -9.87 -21.48 4.54
N ASN A 37 -10.31 -20.42 3.87
CA ASN A 37 -10.38 -19.09 4.48
C ASN A 37 -11.39 -18.98 5.63
N ALA A 38 -12.38 -19.86 5.72
CA ALA A 38 -13.45 -19.81 6.70
C ALA A 38 -13.23 -20.75 7.90
N MET A 39 -12.35 -21.74 7.81
CA MET A 39 -12.17 -22.74 8.88
C MET A 39 -11.68 -22.13 10.19
N ASP A 40 -10.68 -21.25 10.19
CA ASP A 40 -10.23 -20.57 11.44
C ASP A 40 -11.34 -19.64 11.97
N LEU A 41 -12.06 -18.91 11.10
CA LEU A 41 -13.22 -18.11 11.51
C LEU A 41 -14.31 -18.96 12.19
N ASN A 42 -14.70 -20.08 11.58
CA ASN A 42 -15.75 -20.94 12.11
C ASN A 42 -15.32 -21.57 13.45
N GLN A 43 -14.06 -22.00 13.54
CA GLN A 43 -13.50 -22.52 14.78
C GLN A 43 -13.39 -21.42 15.85
N MET A 44 -13.09 -20.19 15.46
CA MET A 44 -13.09 -19.04 16.36
C MET A 44 -14.49 -18.76 16.91
N MET A 45 -15.49 -18.72 16.03
CA MET A 45 -16.90 -18.54 16.42
C MET A 45 -17.38 -19.66 17.35
N TYR A 46 -16.98 -20.91 17.09
CA TYR A 46 -17.26 -22.05 17.96
C TYR A 46 -16.62 -21.89 19.35
N GLN A 47 -15.32 -21.58 19.41
CA GLN A 47 -14.60 -21.32 20.67
C GLN A 47 -15.27 -20.22 21.51
N MET A 48 -15.82 -19.20 20.85
CA MET A 48 -16.48 -18.06 21.50
C MET A 48 -17.97 -18.26 21.76
N GLY A 49 -18.58 -19.35 21.29
CA GLY A 49 -20.02 -19.58 21.36
C GLY A 49 -20.85 -18.57 20.56
N ILE A 50 -20.32 -18.02 19.47
CA ILE A 50 -21.00 -17.06 18.60
C ILE A 50 -21.69 -17.80 17.46
N THR A 51 -22.96 -17.47 17.21
CA THR A 51 -23.72 -17.94 16.04
C THR A 51 -24.22 -16.75 15.25
N LEU A 52 -24.19 -16.85 13.91
CA LEU A 52 -24.75 -15.82 13.04
C LEU A 52 -26.29 -15.82 13.09
N PRO A 53 -26.92 -14.64 13.01
CA PRO A 53 -28.38 -14.54 13.01
C PRO A 53 -29.00 -15.17 11.75
N ASP A 54 -30.23 -15.67 11.89
CA ASP A 54 -31.09 -16.03 10.76
C ASP A 54 -31.56 -14.74 10.07
N LEU A 55 -31.01 -14.44 8.89
CA LEU A 55 -31.38 -13.24 8.13
C LEU A 55 -32.45 -13.56 7.07
N PRO A 56 -33.44 -12.66 6.85
CA PRO A 56 -34.36 -12.80 5.72
C PRO A 56 -33.61 -12.64 4.39
N LEU A 57 -34.27 -13.01 3.29
CA LEU A 57 -33.79 -12.65 1.94
C LEU A 57 -33.60 -11.13 1.86
N ARG A 58 -32.58 -10.67 1.14
CA ARG A 58 -32.23 -9.23 1.05
C ARG A 58 -33.41 -8.37 0.60
N LYS A 59 -34.20 -8.85 -0.36
CA LYS A 59 -35.41 -8.17 -0.85
C LYS A 59 -36.56 -8.09 0.17
N ASP A 60 -36.58 -8.99 1.15
CA ASP A 60 -37.62 -9.12 2.17
C ASP A 60 -37.12 -8.58 3.53
N ASP A 61 -35.90 -8.05 3.58
CA ASP A 61 -35.28 -7.50 4.77
C ASP A 61 -35.95 -6.18 5.14
N PRO A 62 -36.59 -6.06 6.32
CA PRO A 62 -37.26 -4.83 6.72
C PRO A 62 -36.29 -3.64 6.89
N ASN A 63 -34.99 -3.89 6.97
CA ASN A 63 -33.97 -2.87 7.16
C ASN A 63 -33.25 -2.45 5.85
N LEU A 64 -33.61 -3.08 4.72
CA LEU A 64 -33.09 -2.70 3.40
C LEU A 64 -33.24 -1.17 3.20
N PRO A 65 -32.17 -0.44 2.83
CA PRO A 65 -32.25 1.01 2.65
C PRO A 65 -33.35 1.42 1.65
N GLN A 66 -34.13 2.44 2.02
CA GLN A 66 -35.25 2.88 1.18
C GLN A 66 -34.72 3.48 -0.12
N GLY A 67 -35.05 2.89 -1.26
CA GLY A 67 -34.53 3.29 -2.57
C GLY A 67 -33.34 2.47 -3.06
N ALA A 68 -32.92 1.45 -2.31
CA ALA A 68 -31.99 0.44 -2.78
C ALA A 68 -32.54 -0.28 -4.03
N VAL A 69 -31.68 -0.52 -5.01
CA VAL A 69 -32.00 -1.17 -6.29
C VAL A 69 -31.13 -2.40 -6.46
N VAL A 70 -31.73 -3.54 -6.78
CA VAL A 70 -31.00 -4.74 -7.19
C VAL A 70 -30.43 -4.54 -8.60
N THR A 71 -29.13 -4.79 -8.80
CA THR A 71 -28.51 -4.60 -10.12
C THR A 71 -28.90 -5.67 -11.13
N ASP A 72 -29.21 -6.88 -10.65
CA ASP A 72 -29.73 -7.99 -11.44
C ASP A 72 -30.99 -8.56 -10.80
N PRO A 73 -32.19 -8.24 -11.33
CA PRO A 73 -33.46 -8.77 -10.81
C PRO A 73 -33.58 -10.29 -10.83
N GLN A 74 -32.78 -11.00 -11.63
CA GLN A 74 -32.75 -12.47 -11.66
C GLN A 74 -31.95 -13.06 -10.50
N ASN A 75 -31.13 -12.23 -9.85
CA ASN A 75 -30.35 -12.58 -8.67
C ASN A 75 -30.60 -11.57 -7.53
N PRO A 76 -31.78 -11.64 -6.86
CA PRO A 76 -32.15 -10.71 -5.79
C PRO A 76 -31.25 -10.75 -4.54
N GLU A 77 -30.46 -11.81 -4.38
CA GLU A 77 -29.43 -11.91 -3.32
C GLU A 77 -28.06 -11.38 -3.76
N GLY A 78 -27.94 -10.92 -5.02
CA GLY A 78 -26.72 -10.40 -5.61
C GLY A 78 -26.39 -8.97 -5.18
N ARG A 79 -25.84 -8.19 -6.11
CA ARG A 79 -25.40 -6.82 -5.85
C ARG A 79 -26.60 -5.87 -5.77
N TRP A 80 -26.58 -5.01 -4.75
CA TRP A 80 -27.54 -3.93 -4.56
C TRP A 80 -26.80 -2.60 -4.61
N THR A 81 -27.48 -1.55 -5.06
CA THR A 81 -26.95 -0.19 -5.07
C THR A 81 -27.93 0.80 -4.49
N TYR A 82 -27.41 1.90 -3.96
CA TYR A 82 -28.18 3.05 -3.48
C TYR A 82 -27.43 4.33 -3.85
N ASN A 83 -28.12 5.26 -4.54
CA ASN A 83 -27.52 6.50 -5.06
C ASN A 83 -26.21 6.28 -5.86
N GLY A 84 -26.07 5.14 -6.56
CA GLY A 84 -24.87 4.80 -7.33
C GLY A 84 -23.74 4.13 -6.53
N HIS A 85 -23.90 3.97 -5.22
CA HIS A 85 -22.96 3.27 -4.34
C HIS A 85 -23.36 1.81 -4.12
N ASP A 86 -22.37 0.94 -3.89
CA ASP A 86 -22.60 -0.47 -3.61
C ASP A 86 -23.10 -0.66 -2.19
N LEU A 87 -24.26 -1.31 -2.05
CA LEU A 87 -24.80 -1.72 -0.76
C LEU A 87 -24.39 -3.15 -0.43
N ASN A 88 -23.65 -3.32 0.66
CA ASN A 88 -23.48 -4.62 1.30
C ASN A 88 -24.42 -4.78 2.50
N ARG A 89 -24.73 -6.05 2.81
CA ARG A 89 -25.34 -6.46 4.07
C ARG A 89 -24.35 -7.37 4.77
N SER A 90 -23.92 -6.99 5.97
CA SER A 90 -23.04 -7.79 6.80
C SER A 90 -23.67 -9.15 7.12
N PRO A 91 -22.86 -10.18 7.46
CA PRO A 91 -23.38 -11.46 7.96
C PRO A 91 -24.23 -11.35 9.24
N TRP A 92 -24.19 -10.20 9.91
CA TRP A 92 -24.94 -9.89 11.13
C TRP A 92 -26.18 -9.02 10.87
N GLY A 93 -26.50 -8.77 9.60
CA GLY A 93 -27.74 -8.11 9.17
C GLY A 93 -27.65 -6.58 9.02
N LEU A 94 -26.50 -5.97 9.31
CA LEU A 94 -26.32 -4.52 9.12
C LEU A 94 -26.11 -4.22 7.63
N TRP A 95 -26.91 -3.30 7.09
CA TRP A 95 -26.68 -2.72 5.77
C TRP A 95 -25.74 -1.54 5.86
N ASP A 96 -24.78 -1.45 4.95
CA ASP A 96 -23.90 -0.30 4.86
C ASP A 96 -24.73 0.98 4.63
N ASN A 97 -24.37 2.06 5.32
CA ASN A 97 -25.02 3.36 5.17
C ASN A 97 -24.20 4.29 4.27
N TYR A 98 -24.89 4.98 3.35
CA TYR A 98 -24.34 6.00 2.45
C TYR A 98 -25.25 7.24 2.33
N ASP A 99 -26.27 7.38 3.20
CA ASP A 99 -27.20 8.51 3.13
C ASP A 99 -26.80 9.65 4.10
N ASP A 100 -26.10 10.64 3.54
CA ASP A 100 -25.73 11.95 4.12
C ASP A 100 -26.55 13.02 3.38
N ILE A 101 -26.84 14.17 4.01
CA ILE A 101 -27.60 15.23 3.32
C ILE A 101 -26.80 15.76 2.10
N PRO A 102 -27.48 16.27 1.05
CA PRO A 102 -26.85 16.66 -0.21
C PRO A 102 -25.71 17.70 -0.11
N GLU A 103 -25.60 18.45 1.00
CA GLU A 103 -24.50 19.41 1.21
C GLU A 103 -23.16 18.79 1.64
N GLY A 104 -23.10 17.46 1.82
CA GLY A 104 -21.88 16.69 2.09
C GLY A 104 -21.28 16.95 3.48
N PHE A 105 -20.82 15.89 4.16
CA PHE A 105 -20.16 15.91 5.48
C PHE A 105 -21.10 15.91 6.72
N PHE A 106 -22.42 15.88 6.55
CA PHE A 106 -23.39 15.81 7.65
C PHE A 106 -24.46 14.73 7.41
N PRO A 107 -25.03 14.12 8.47
CA PRO A 107 -25.89 12.94 8.34
C PRO A 107 -27.23 13.26 7.65
N GLY A 108 -27.65 12.34 6.79
CA GLY A 108 -28.74 12.45 5.81
C GLY A 108 -30.13 12.16 6.36
N ARG A 109 -31.06 11.77 5.47
CA ARG A 109 -32.43 11.45 5.88
C ARG A 109 -32.48 10.20 6.76
N ASP A 110 -31.55 9.28 6.55
CA ASP A 110 -31.29 8.11 7.40
C ASP A 110 -30.31 8.38 8.57
N ALA A 111 -30.09 9.65 8.96
CA ALA A 111 -29.31 10.02 10.16
C ALA A 111 -29.76 9.30 11.44
N PHE A 112 -31.04 8.91 11.53
CA PHE A 112 -31.58 8.11 12.64
C PHE A 112 -30.97 6.70 12.72
N ARG A 113 -30.29 6.23 11.66
CA ARG A 113 -29.50 4.98 11.65
C ARG A 113 -28.10 5.15 12.23
N VAL A 114 -27.71 6.39 12.53
CA VAL A 114 -26.52 6.75 13.30
C VAL A 114 -27.04 7.37 14.60
N GLU A 115 -27.59 6.54 15.50
CA GLU A 115 -27.89 7.00 16.86
C GLU A 115 -26.63 7.68 17.44
N THR A 116 -26.82 8.79 18.14
CA THR A 116 -25.74 9.68 18.64
C THR A 116 -24.45 8.95 18.98
N TYR A 117 -23.42 9.14 18.15
CA TYR A 117 -22.06 8.70 18.43
C TYR A 117 -21.60 9.31 19.76
N THR A 118 -21.33 8.47 20.76
CA THR A 118 -20.73 8.93 22.01
C THR A 118 -19.26 8.56 22.00
N PRO A 119 -18.34 9.51 21.73
CA PRO A 119 -16.91 9.23 21.76
C PRO A 119 -16.50 8.74 23.14
N ILE A 120 -15.64 7.71 23.17
CA ILE A 120 -15.01 7.26 24.41
C ILE A 120 -14.10 8.37 24.91
N SER A 121 -14.31 8.83 26.14
CA SER A 121 -13.48 9.86 26.75
C SER A 121 -12.06 9.33 27.00
N LEU A 122 -11.08 9.94 26.35
CA LEU A 122 -9.66 9.62 26.57
C LEU A 122 -9.12 10.20 27.89
N LEU A 123 -9.79 11.21 28.45
CA LEU A 123 -9.38 11.89 29.69
C LEU A 123 -10.11 11.37 30.94
N LYS A 124 -10.60 10.12 30.87
CA LYS A 124 -11.32 9.46 31.95
C LYS A 124 -11.01 7.96 31.95
N MET A 125 -10.70 7.41 33.11
CA MET A 125 -10.58 5.96 33.34
C MET A 125 -11.95 5.30 33.31
N LYS A 126 -12.02 3.97 33.15
CA LYS A 126 -13.30 3.23 33.15
C LYS A 126 -14.14 3.40 34.42
N ASP A 127 -13.50 3.51 35.58
CA ASP A 127 -14.16 3.76 36.88
C ASP A 127 -14.65 5.21 37.05
N GLY A 128 -14.33 6.06 36.08
CA GLY A 128 -14.70 7.46 36.03
C GLY A 128 -13.68 8.42 36.61
N THR A 129 -12.56 7.94 37.11
CA THR A 129 -11.44 8.77 37.57
C THR A 129 -10.91 9.64 36.42
N PRO A 130 -10.80 10.98 36.60
CA PRO A 130 -10.23 11.86 35.58
C PRO A 130 -8.74 11.58 35.30
N VAL A 131 -8.34 11.71 34.05
CA VAL A 131 -6.94 11.67 33.60
C VAL A 131 -6.53 13.12 33.34
N THR A 132 -5.68 13.68 34.20
CA THR A 132 -5.39 15.13 34.18
C THR A 132 -3.91 15.47 34.05
N THR A 133 -3.03 14.46 34.12
CA THR A 133 -1.58 14.64 34.03
C THR A 133 -0.97 13.68 33.01
N GLU A 134 0.21 14.03 32.48
CA GLU A 134 1.01 13.12 31.65
C GLU A 134 1.30 11.79 32.38
N LYS A 135 1.52 11.85 33.69
CA LYS A 135 1.75 10.67 34.52
C LYS A 135 0.54 9.73 34.52
N ASP A 136 -0.67 10.26 34.68
CA ASP A 136 -1.89 9.46 34.60
C ASP A 136 -2.06 8.83 33.20
N TRP A 137 -1.66 9.55 32.15
CA TRP A 137 -1.63 9.00 30.80
C TRP A 137 -0.71 7.78 30.70
N TRP A 138 0.58 7.97 30.97
CA TRP A 138 1.60 6.95 30.75
C TRP A 138 1.46 5.74 31.70
N GLU A 139 1.12 5.96 32.96
CA GLU A 139 1.10 4.88 33.96
C GLU A 139 -0.26 4.19 34.08
N LYS A 140 -1.35 4.79 33.58
CA LYS A 140 -2.72 4.27 33.79
C LYS A 140 -3.54 4.21 32.50
N LYS A 141 -3.81 5.36 31.87
CA LYS A 141 -4.79 5.40 30.77
C LYS A 141 -4.28 4.73 29.50
N ARG A 142 -3.02 4.99 29.12
CA ARG A 142 -2.40 4.35 27.94
C ARG A 142 -2.37 2.82 28.10
N PRO A 143 -1.88 2.23 29.21
CA PRO A 143 -1.96 0.78 29.43
C PRO A 143 -3.39 0.21 29.38
N GLU A 144 -4.39 0.93 29.92
CA GLU A 144 -5.80 0.54 29.83
C GLU A 144 -6.26 0.45 28.36
N ILE A 145 -5.95 1.47 27.55
CA ILE A 145 -6.30 1.48 26.12
C ILE A 145 -5.51 0.42 25.35
N GLU A 146 -4.22 0.23 25.62
CA GLU A 146 -3.40 -0.82 24.97
C GLU A 146 -4.03 -2.20 25.17
N TYR A 147 -4.37 -2.53 26.42
CA TYR A 147 -5.05 -3.77 26.75
C TYR A 147 -6.37 -3.89 26.00
N ASP A 148 -7.20 -2.85 26.00
CA ASP A 148 -8.51 -2.90 25.35
C ASP A 148 -8.42 -3.02 23.82
N VAL A 149 -7.48 -2.31 23.19
CA VAL A 149 -7.22 -2.40 21.74
C VAL A 149 -6.80 -3.82 21.36
N GLN A 150 -5.88 -4.42 22.10
CA GLN A 150 -5.43 -5.78 21.84
C GLN A 150 -6.54 -6.79 22.16
N HIS A 151 -7.08 -6.77 23.37
CA HIS A 151 -8.10 -7.72 23.80
C HIS A 151 -9.36 -7.65 22.95
N SER A 152 -9.82 -6.46 22.58
CA SER A 152 -11.12 -6.28 21.94
C SER A 152 -11.06 -6.37 20.41
N LEU A 153 -9.95 -5.99 19.78
CA LEU A 153 -9.88 -5.79 18.32
C LEU A 153 -8.70 -6.49 17.64
N TYR A 154 -7.44 -6.24 18.05
CA TYR A 154 -6.27 -6.61 17.23
C TYR A 154 -5.49 -7.85 17.71
N GLY A 155 -5.72 -8.27 18.95
CA GLY A 155 -5.07 -9.39 19.63
C GLY A 155 -3.75 -9.03 20.28
N PHE A 156 -3.34 -9.86 21.23
CA PHE A 156 -2.07 -9.69 21.92
C PHE A 156 -0.91 -10.13 21.04
N PHE A 157 0.18 -9.38 21.12
CA PHE A 157 1.47 -9.91 20.70
C PHE A 157 1.79 -11.13 21.56
N PRO A 158 2.39 -12.20 20.99
CA PRO A 158 2.92 -13.27 21.81
C PRO A 158 4.00 -12.71 22.75
N PRO A 159 4.20 -13.34 23.92
CA PRO A 159 5.27 -12.95 24.85
C PRO A 159 6.61 -12.84 24.12
N ARG A 160 7.43 -11.85 24.51
CA ARG A 160 8.67 -11.52 23.80
C ARG A 160 9.65 -12.68 23.75
N GLU A 161 9.65 -13.52 24.77
CA GLU A 161 10.43 -14.76 24.88
C GLU A 161 10.04 -15.83 23.85
N GLU A 162 8.85 -15.75 23.25
CA GLU A 162 8.40 -16.66 22.19
C GLU A 162 8.77 -16.14 20.79
N TRP A 163 9.29 -14.92 20.68
CA TRP A 163 9.61 -14.34 19.37
C TRP A 163 10.79 -15.07 18.73
N PRO A 164 10.64 -15.56 17.48
CA PRO A 164 11.74 -16.20 16.79
C PRO A 164 12.84 -15.19 16.46
N ALA A 165 14.09 -15.63 16.50
CA ALA A 165 15.21 -14.83 16.05
C ALA A 165 15.11 -14.57 14.53
N VAL A 166 15.63 -13.42 14.09
CA VAL A 166 15.68 -13.06 12.67
C VAL A 166 17.10 -12.74 12.25
N LYS A 167 17.56 -13.33 11.15
CA LYS A 167 18.87 -13.04 10.56
C LYS A 167 18.71 -12.48 9.15
N PHE A 168 19.20 -11.25 8.94
CA PHE A 168 19.13 -10.59 7.65
C PHE A 168 20.31 -10.96 6.74
N LYS A 169 19.98 -11.25 5.47
CA LYS A 169 20.88 -11.27 4.33
C LYS A 169 20.62 -10.01 3.51
N VAL A 170 21.68 -9.38 3.04
CA VAL A 170 21.64 -8.12 2.30
C VAL A 170 22.35 -8.30 0.96
N VAL A 171 21.67 -7.95 -0.12
CA VAL A 171 22.27 -7.81 -1.46
C VAL A 171 22.23 -6.34 -1.84
N GLU A 172 23.41 -5.74 -2.04
CA GLU A 172 23.55 -4.33 -2.37
C GLU A 172 23.81 -4.14 -3.86
N THR A 173 23.12 -3.18 -4.46
CA THR A 173 23.30 -2.72 -5.84
C THR A 173 23.20 -1.19 -5.91
N THR A 174 23.63 -0.62 -7.02
CA THR A 174 23.41 0.81 -7.32
C THR A 174 22.49 0.96 -8.52
N GLY A 175 21.69 2.03 -8.52
CA GLY A 175 20.76 2.32 -9.62
C GLY A 175 20.51 3.82 -9.76
N GLY A 176 19.68 4.18 -10.74
CA GLY A 176 19.39 5.57 -11.09
C GLY A 176 20.49 6.26 -11.91
N THR A 177 20.24 7.50 -12.31
CA THR A 177 21.14 8.34 -13.12
C THR A 177 21.32 9.71 -12.46
N GLY A 178 22.40 10.42 -12.82
CA GLY A 178 22.68 11.77 -12.32
C GLY A 178 22.57 11.92 -10.80
N ASN A 179 21.81 12.92 -10.35
CA ASN A 179 21.53 13.22 -8.95
C ASN A 179 20.42 12.32 -8.35
N GLY A 180 19.73 11.54 -9.19
CA GLY A 180 18.75 10.52 -8.79
C GLY A 180 19.34 9.14 -8.48
N LYS A 181 20.68 8.99 -8.51
CA LYS A 181 21.37 7.75 -8.15
C LYS A 181 21.06 7.32 -6.71
N TYR A 182 20.91 6.02 -6.52
CA TYR A 182 20.63 5.40 -5.22
C TYR A 182 21.48 4.16 -4.97
N ILE A 183 21.65 3.85 -3.69
CA ILE A 183 22.10 2.55 -3.21
C ILE A 183 20.85 1.77 -2.84
N GLN A 184 20.67 0.59 -3.45
CA GLN A 184 19.58 -0.33 -3.17
C GLN A 184 20.10 -1.52 -2.38
N LYS A 185 19.39 -1.89 -1.32
CA LYS A 185 19.63 -3.08 -0.51
C LYS A 185 18.38 -3.96 -0.52
N GLU A 186 18.50 -5.15 -1.08
CA GLU A 186 17.49 -6.20 -0.98
C GLU A 186 17.71 -6.96 0.33
N LEU A 187 16.73 -6.88 1.22
CA LEU A 187 16.77 -7.39 2.58
C LEU A 187 15.95 -8.67 2.68
N THR A 188 16.57 -9.78 3.06
CA THR A 188 15.90 -11.06 3.35
C THR A 188 16.16 -11.46 4.80
N GLY A 189 15.17 -11.28 5.67
CA GLY A 189 15.19 -11.70 7.07
C GLY A 189 14.72 -13.14 7.21
N GLU A 190 15.66 -14.05 7.40
CA GLU A 190 15.40 -15.46 7.70
C GLU A 190 14.92 -15.58 9.15
N ILE A 191 13.68 -16.07 9.33
CA ILE A 191 13.06 -16.28 10.64
C ILE A 191 13.44 -17.68 11.13
N ASP A 192 13.90 -17.78 12.38
CA ASP A 192 14.21 -19.06 13.02
C ASP A 192 12.93 -19.87 13.25
N VAL A 193 12.84 -21.03 12.60
CA VAL A 193 11.72 -21.97 12.71
C VAL A 193 12.00 -23.14 13.65
N SER A 194 13.14 -23.13 14.37
CA SER A 194 13.55 -24.25 15.24
C SER A 194 12.55 -24.57 16.36
N GLY A 195 11.74 -23.59 16.77
CA GLY A 195 10.65 -23.78 17.74
C GLY A 195 9.46 -24.61 17.22
N TYR A 196 9.30 -24.70 15.90
CA TYR A 196 8.33 -25.57 15.23
C TYR A 196 8.76 -25.86 13.77
N PRO A 197 9.68 -26.81 13.55
CA PRO A 197 10.23 -27.11 12.23
C PRO A 197 9.20 -27.61 11.21
N GLU A 198 8.06 -28.12 11.68
CA GLU A 198 6.95 -28.65 10.87
C GLU A 198 6.02 -27.56 10.31
N VAL A 199 6.30 -26.28 10.56
CA VAL A 199 5.52 -25.18 9.97
C VAL A 199 5.43 -25.36 8.45
N ARG A 200 4.20 -25.34 7.91
CA ARG A 200 3.94 -25.74 6.52
C ARG A 200 4.60 -24.79 5.53
N ASP A 201 4.49 -23.49 5.78
CA ASP A 201 5.09 -22.44 4.98
C ASP A 201 6.04 -21.64 5.87
N LYS A 202 7.32 -21.57 5.50
CA LYS A 202 8.32 -20.84 6.28
C LYS A 202 8.16 -19.33 6.06
N PRO A 203 7.86 -18.56 7.12
CA PRO A 203 7.74 -17.11 6.98
C PRO A 203 9.11 -16.47 6.77
N VAL A 204 9.15 -15.37 6.01
CA VAL A 204 10.36 -14.61 5.72
C VAL A 204 10.02 -13.12 5.67
N ILE A 205 10.91 -12.27 6.19
CA ILE A 205 10.79 -10.83 6.05
C ILE A 205 11.51 -10.43 4.77
N THR A 206 10.80 -9.85 3.80
CA THR A 206 11.45 -9.30 2.59
C THR A 206 11.16 -7.81 2.45
N ALA A 207 12.21 -7.04 2.16
CA ALA A 207 12.12 -5.59 1.95
C ALA A 207 13.17 -5.08 0.96
N VAL A 208 12.92 -3.94 0.34
CA VAL A 208 13.87 -3.22 -0.52
C VAL A 208 14.10 -1.84 0.03
N LEU A 209 15.31 -1.57 0.53
CA LEU A 209 15.75 -0.26 1.00
C LEU A 209 16.45 0.47 -0.15
N ARG A 210 16.09 1.73 -0.39
CA ARG A 210 16.83 2.66 -1.25
C ARG A 210 17.21 3.92 -0.48
N THR A 211 18.47 4.31 -0.58
CA THR A 211 18.99 5.56 -0.02
C THR A 211 19.69 6.39 -1.11
N PRO A 212 19.67 7.74 -1.04
CA PRO A 212 20.34 8.56 -2.03
C PRO A 212 21.85 8.33 -2.03
N ALA A 213 22.42 7.99 -3.20
CA ALA A 213 23.87 7.79 -3.32
C ALA A 213 24.67 9.10 -3.12
N VAL A 214 24.00 10.24 -3.28
CA VAL A 214 24.55 11.59 -3.09
C VAL A 214 24.46 12.10 -1.65
N ALA A 215 23.90 11.31 -0.72
CA ALA A 215 23.85 11.67 0.69
C ALA A 215 25.24 11.54 1.32
N SER A 216 25.66 12.52 2.11
CA SER A 216 26.96 12.48 2.81
C SER A 216 26.88 11.91 4.23
N GLY A 217 25.71 11.36 4.61
CA GLY A 217 25.40 10.86 5.94
C GLY A 217 24.06 10.11 5.96
N PRO A 218 23.63 9.61 7.14
CA PRO A 218 22.38 8.89 7.28
C PRO A 218 21.18 9.77 6.90
N VAL A 219 20.18 9.16 6.25
CA VAL A 219 18.95 9.84 5.83
C VAL A 219 17.72 9.29 6.58
N PRO A 220 16.67 10.11 6.78
CA PRO A 220 15.39 9.58 7.21
C PRO A 220 14.85 8.56 6.20
N VAL A 221 14.15 7.53 6.67
CA VAL A 221 13.62 6.46 5.81
C VAL A 221 12.12 6.31 6.01
N MET A 222 11.37 6.30 4.93
CA MET A 222 9.96 5.93 4.93
C MET A 222 9.82 4.44 4.67
N ILE A 223 9.39 3.66 5.67
CA ILE A 223 8.97 2.28 5.46
C ILE A 223 7.58 2.29 4.83
N VAL A 224 7.40 1.52 3.75
CA VAL A 224 6.15 1.43 3.00
C VAL A 224 5.68 -0.02 2.98
N PHE A 225 4.42 -0.28 3.34
CA PHE A 225 3.80 -1.56 3.03
C PHE A 225 3.58 -1.72 1.52
N GLY A 226 4.30 -2.66 0.91
CA GLY A 226 4.27 -2.99 -0.51
C GLY A 226 3.05 -3.83 -0.93
N GLY A 227 2.82 -3.91 -2.24
CA GLY A 227 1.63 -4.54 -2.85
C GLY A 227 0.61 -3.51 -3.35
N PHE A 228 -0.41 -3.91 -4.12
CA PHE A 228 -1.40 -2.99 -4.71
C PHE A 228 -0.79 -1.83 -5.55
N GLY A 229 0.35 -2.06 -6.21
CA GLY A 229 1.07 -1.00 -6.95
C GLY A 229 2.02 -0.16 -6.10
N ASN A 230 2.13 -0.44 -4.80
CA ASN A 230 3.13 0.15 -3.91
C ASN A 230 4.48 -0.54 -4.12
N THR A 231 5.33 0.06 -4.95
CA THR A 231 6.66 -0.44 -5.30
C THR A 231 7.76 0.48 -4.76
N ALA A 232 8.97 -0.07 -4.59
CA ALA A 232 10.13 0.74 -4.24
C ALA A 232 10.40 1.86 -5.26
N GLU A 233 10.11 1.64 -6.54
CA GLU A 233 10.27 2.65 -7.60
C GLU A 233 9.33 3.84 -7.40
N ARG A 234 8.03 3.59 -7.28
CA ARG A 234 7.02 4.63 -7.10
C ARG A 234 7.35 5.52 -5.91
N TYR A 235 7.66 4.92 -4.77
CA TYR A 235 7.94 5.69 -3.56
C TYR A 235 9.34 6.31 -3.56
N TRP A 236 10.32 5.74 -4.27
CA TRP A 236 11.62 6.39 -4.46
C TRP A 236 11.48 7.74 -5.17
N GLU A 237 10.68 7.80 -6.25
CA GLU A 237 10.39 9.04 -6.96
C GLU A 237 9.71 10.09 -6.07
N ILE A 238 8.85 9.64 -5.14
CA ILE A 238 8.13 10.51 -4.21
C ILE A 238 9.05 11.03 -3.10
N VAL A 239 9.84 10.18 -2.45
CA VAL A 239 10.54 10.55 -1.20
C VAL A 239 11.96 11.10 -1.42
N SER A 240 12.65 10.67 -2.47
CA SER A 240 14.05 11.06 -2.71
C SER A 240 14.28 12.56 -2.98
N PRO A 241 13.36 13.30 -3.65
CA PRO A 241 13.49 14.76 -3.80
C PRO A 241 13.45 15.49 -2.45
N HIS A 242 12.80 14.90 -1.44
CA HIS A 242 12.68 15.45 -0.10
C HIS A 242 13.85 15.06 0.82
N GLY A 243 14.81 14.27 0.34
CA GLY A 243 15.99 13.85 1.12
C GLY A 243 15.76 12.63 2.00
N TRP A 244 14.75 11.83 1.67
CA TRP A 244 14.43 10.61 2.36
C TRP A 244 14.88 9.39 1.54
N GLY A 245 15.19 8.31 2.24
CA GLY A 245 15.18 6.96 1.68
C GLY A 245 13.81 6.31 1.78
N VAL A 246 13.63 5.20 1.08
CA VAL A 246 12.41 4.37 1.16
C VAL A 246 12.78 2.93 1.48
N CYS A 247 11.97 2.26 2.31
CA CYS A 247 12.06 0.82 2.54
C CYS A 247 10.73 0.15 2.24
N SER A 248 10.60 -0.47 1.06
CA SER A 248 9.38 -1.17 0.65
C SER A 248 9.33 -2.58 1.24
N PHE A 249 8.43 -2.84 2.19
CA PHE A 249 8.26 -4.11 2.90
C PHE A 249 7.17 -4.99 2.26
N SER A 250 7.38 -6.31 2.20
CA SER A 250 6.40 -7.27 1.63
C SER A 250 5.69 -8.09 2.71
N PRO A 251 4.48 -7.69 3.16
CA PRO A 251 3.80 -8.30 4.31
C PRO A 251 3.42 -9.77 4.10
N ASN A 252 3.01 -10.13 2.88
CA ASN A 252 2.48 -11.47 2.58
C ASN A 252 3.50 -12.61 2.73
N THR A 253 4.79 -12.29 2.72
CA THR A 253 5.86 -13.29 2.95
C THR A 253 6.03 -13.64 4.43
N VAL A 254 5.57 -12.76 5.32
CA VAL A 254 5.53 -12.97 6.77
C VAL A 254 4.24 -13.64 7.19
N GLN A 255 3.12 -13.12 6.71
CA GLN A 255 1.79 -13.65 6.96
C GLN A 255 0.89 -13.24 5.79
N PRO A 256 0.29 -14.18 5.05
CA PRO A 256 -0.56 -13.84 3.92
C PRO A 256 -1.85 -13.14 4.36
N ASP A 257 -2.37 -12.33 3.47
CA ASP A 257 -3.62 -11.61 3.61
C ASP A 257 -4.85 -12.51 3.37
N ASN A 258 -5.00 -13.57 4.17
CA ASN A 258 -6.15 -14.47 4.17
C ASN A 258 -6.26 -15.33 5.44
N GLY A 259 -7.44 -15.93 5.66
CA GLY A 259 -7.69 -16.84 6.77
C GLY A 259 -6.98 -18.19 6.67
N ALA A 260 -6.78 -18.72 5.45
CA ALA A 260 -6.16 -20.04 5.25
C ALA A 260 -4.72 -20.12 5.78
N GLY A 261 -4.00 -18.99 5.80
CA GLY A 261 -2.63 -18.91 6.28
C GLY A 261 -2.47 -18.79 7.79
N LEU A 262 -3.54 -18.60 8.58
CA LEU A 262 -3.43 -18.30 10.01
C LEU A 262 -2.84 -19.43 10.86
N THR A 263 -2.94 -20.67 10.40
CA THR A 263 -2.33 -21.85 11.04
C THR A 263 -0.99 -22.24 10.37
N SER A 264 -0.41 -21.33 9.56
CA SER A 264 0.90 -21.45 8.90
C SER A 264 1.66 -20.11 9.01
N TYR A 265 2.81 -19.98 8.34
CA TYR A 265 3.61 -18.74 8.35
C TYR A 265 3.97 -18.29 9.78
N LEU A 266 4.03 -16.97 10.07
CA LEU A 266 4.45 -16.48 11.38
C LEU A 266 3.45 -16.83 12.49
N ILE A 267 2.15 -16.63 12.24
CA ILE A 267 1.13 -16.93 13.26
C ILE A 267 1.11 -18.43 13.56
N GLY A 268 1.16 -19.27 12.52
CA GLY A 268 1.25 -20.72 12.68
C GLY A 268 2.57 -21.17 13.31
N LEU A 269 3.68 -20.49 13.07
CA LEU A 269 4.96 -20.78 13.73
C LEU A 269 4.85 -20.56 15.25
N ILE A 270 4.30 -19.42 15.67
CA ILE A 270 4.07 -19.09 17.09
C ILE A 270 3.08 -20.07 17.73
N ASN A 271 1.96 -20.32 17.05
CA ASN A 271 0.90 -21.21 17.55
C ASN A 271 1.20 -22.70 17.33
N LYS A 272 2.39 -23.06 16.82
CA LYS A 272 2.79 -24.45 16.50
C LYS A 272 1.76 -25.19 15.64
N GLY A 273 1.23 -24.47 14.65
CA GLY A 273 0.23 -24.94 13.69
C GLY A 273 -1.19 -25.07 14.23
N ASN A 274 -1.46 -24.72 15.49
CA ASN A 274 -2.80 -24.80 16.09
C ASN A 274 -3.73 -23.67 15.61
N TRP A 275 -5.03 -23.87 15.79
CA TRP A 275 -6.04 -22.81 15.66
C TRP A 275 -5.70 -21.61 16.53
N ARG A 276 -6.06 -20.41 16.07
CA ARG A 276 -5.94 -19.22 16.91
C ARG A 276 -6.94 -19.26 18.06
N LYS A 277 -6.52 -18.71 19.20
CA LYS A 277 -7.42 -18.36 20.31
C LYS A 277 -8.07 -17.00 20.04
N PRO A 278 -9.20 -16.69 20.71
CA PRO A 278 -9.92 -15.43 20.50
C PRO A 278 -9.09 -14.16 20.69
N ASP A 279 -8.11 -14.18 21.59
CA ASP A 279 -7.26 -13.04 21.90
C ASP A 279 -5.88 -13.07 21.21
N ASP A 280 -5.60 -14.09 20.39
CA ASP A 280 -4.41 -14.12 19.54
C ASP A 280 -4.51 -13.02 18.46
N TRP A 281 -3.38 -12.41 18.14
CA TRP A 281 -3.24 -11.47 17.03
C TRP A 281 -3.69 -12.00 15.66
N GLY A 282 -4.07 -11.07 14.79
CA GLY A 282 -4.28 -11.30 13.35
C GLY A 282 -3.08 -10.92 12.48
N SER A 283 -3.27 -10.96 11.16
CA SER A 283 -2.23 -10.61 10.18
C SER A 283 -1.70 -9.19 10.38
N ILE A 284 -2.51 -8.23 10.85
CA ILE A 284 -2.03 -6.86 11.17
C ILE A 284 -0.98 -6.90 12.30
N GLY A 285 -1.21 -7.70 13.34
CA GLY A 285 -0.24 -7.87 14.43
C GLY A 285 1.04 -8.56 13.97
N ALA A 286 0.93 -9.61 13.14
CA ALA A 286 2.07 -10.28 12.54
C ALA A 286 2.91 -9.34 11.66
N TRP A 287 2.25 -8.50 10.86
CA TRP A 287 2.91 -7.48 10.05
C TRP A 287 3.61 -6.42 10.90
N ALA A 288 2.97 -5.94 11.98
CA ALA A 288 3.57 -4.99 12.92
C ALA A 288 4.84 -5.55 13.59
N TRP A 289 4.83 -6.84 13.96
CA TRP A 289 6.02 -7.51 14.48
C TRP A 289 7.15 -7.54 13.44
N ALA A 290 6.84 -7.85 12.19
CA ALA A 290 7.86 -7.87 11.13
C ALA A 290 8.45 -6.49 10.85
N ILE A 291 7.65 -5.42 10.89
CA ILE A 291 8.15 -4.05 10.83
C ILE A 291 9.10 -3.78 12.01
N SER A 292 8.76 -4.23 13.22
CA SER A 292 9.63 -4.05 14.39
C SER A 292 10.98 -4.77 14.21
N ARG A 293 11.00 -5.99 13.63
CA ARG A 293 12.23 -6.73 13.29
C ARG A 293 13.01 -6.09 12.15
N LEU A 294 12.32 -5.48 11.19
CA LEU A 294 12.95 -4.74 10.10
C LEU A 294 13.62 -3.47 10.62
N ILE A 295 12.98 -2.75 11.55
CA ILE A 295 13.58 -1.60 12.23
C ILE A 295 14.83 -2.00 13.01
N ASP A 296 14.80 -3.16 13.71
CA ASP A 296 15.99 -3.69 14.40
C ASP A 296 17.20 -3.78 13.45
N HIS A 297 16.98 -4.14 12.18
CA HIS A 297 18.03 -4.19 11.16
C HIS A 297 18.38 -2.80 10.61
N LEU A 298 17.38 -1.97 10.28
CA LEU A 298 17.60 -0.63 9.72
C LEU A 298 18.39 0.28 10.65
N GLU A 299 18.21 0.17 11.97
CA GLU A 299 18.99 0.92 12.96
C GLU A 299 20.48 0.55 12.97
N THR A 300 20.87 -0.56 12.34
CA THR A 300 22.29 -0.97 12.17
C THR A 300 22.90 -0.47 10.86
N ASP A 301 22.09 0.05 9.94
CA ASP A 301 22.55 0.50 8.63
C ASP A 301 23.10 1.94 8.72
N PRO A 302 24.38 2.19 8.41
CA PRO A 302 24.97 3.53 8.52
C PRO A 302 24.38 4.57 7.56
N ALA A 303 23.63 4.14 6.53
CA ALA A 303 22.94 5.04 5.62
C ALA A 303 21.56 5.48 6.13
N VAL A 304 21.08 4.91 7.24
CA VAL A 304 19.75 5.17 7.79
C VAL A 304 19.86 5.95 9.10
N ASP A 305 19.10 7.04 9.21
CA ASP A 305 18.89 7.70 10.49
C ASP A 305 17.84 6.91 11.29
N GLY A 306 18.30 6.05 12.20
CA GLY A 306 17.43 5.23 13.04
C GLY A 306 16.45 6.01 13.92
N LYS A 307 16.67 7.33 14.12
CA LYS A 307 15.74 8.19 14.87
C LYS A 307 14.67 8.84 13.99
N ALA A 308 14.78 8.69 12.67
CA ALA A 308 13.90 9.32 11.69
C ALA A 308 13.32 8.29 10.72
N ILE A 309 12.76 7.21 11.29
CA ILE A 309 12.04 6.18 10.55
C ILE A 309 10.55 6.52 10.52
N GLY A 310 10.01 6.74 9.32
CA GLY A 310 8.58 6.87 9.08
C GLY A 310 7.94 5.55 8.69
N LEU A 311 6.62 5.42 8.86
CA LEU A 311 5.83 4.29 8.38
C LEU A 311 4.60 4.76 7.60
N THR A 312 4.35 4.16 6.44
CA THR A 312 3.14 4.38 5.66
C THR A 312 2.59 3.08 5.06
N GLY A 313 1.29 3.11 4.82
CA GLY A 313 0.54 2.08 4.13
C GLY A 313 -0.82 2.65 3.73
N HIS A 314 -1.37 2.11 2.65
CA HIS A 314 -2.66 2.53 2.10
C HIS A 314 -3.74 1.46 2.37
N SER A 315 -4.97 1.88 2.66
CA SER A 315 -6.11 0.99 2.84
C SER A 315 -5.91 0.01 4.02
N ARG A 316 -5.98 -1.31 3.80
CA ARG A 316 -5.68 -2.33 4.81
C ARG A 316 -4.28 -2.18 5.43
N TYR A 317 -3.30 -1.70 4.66
CA TYR A 317 -1.98 -1.41 5.18
C TYR A 317 -1.90 -0.07 5.91
N GLY A 318 -2.85 0.83 5.67
CA GLY A 318 -3.09 1.99 6.53
C GLY A 318 -3.56 1.57 7.92
N LYS A 319 -4.44 0.56 8.02
CA LYS A 319 -4.83 -0.05 9.31
C LYS A 319 -3.60 -0.60 10.04
N ALA A 320 -2.77 -1.35 9.30
CA ALA A 320 -1.51 -1.89 9.83
C ALA A 320 -0.51 -0.80 10.24
N THR A 321 -0.43 0.29 9.50
CA THR A 321 0.43 1.45 9.81
C THR A 321 0.04 2.08 11.14
N LEU A 322 -1.25 2.34 11.34
CA LEU A 322 -1.73 2.93 12.60
C LEU A 322 -1.48 1.99 13.78
N TYR A 323 -1.83 0.71 13.64
CA TYR A 323 -1.59 -0.29 14.69
C TYR A 323 -0.10 -0.44 15.00
N THR A 324 0.75 -0.58 13.99
CA THR A 324 2.20 -0.70 14.19
C THR A 324 2.74 0.55 14.89
N THR A 325 2.31 1.75 14.47
CA THR A 325 2.73 2.99 15.11
C THR A 325 2.36 3.00 16.59
N ALA A 326 1.15 2.57 16.98
CA ALA A 326 0.73 2.52 18.38
C ALA A 326 1.62 1.65 19.30
N PHE A 327 2.22 0.58 18.78
CA PHE A 327 2.98 -0.42 19.54
C PHE A 327 4.50 -0.47 19.25
N GLU A 328 4.97 0.21 18.21
CA GLU A 328 6.39 0.37 17.89
C GLU A 328 6.81 1.83 18.13
N PRO A 329 7.45 2.11 19.28
CA PRO A 329 7.80 3.48 19.68
C PRO A 329 8.89 4.12 18.82
N ARG A 330 9.66 3.34 18.05
CA ARG A 330 10.74 3.85 17.18
C ARG A 330 10.24 4.49 15.87
N ILE A 331 8.98 4.29 15.52
CA ILE A 331 8.37 5.02 14.38
C ILE A 331 8.24 6.48 14.78
N ALA A 332 8.99 7.34 14.09
CA ALA A 332 9.07 8.77 14.35
C ALA A 332 7.89 9.56 13.77
N ILE A 333 7.28 9.07 12.68
CA ILE A 333 6.13 9.67 12.00
C ILE A 333 5.34 8.60 11.25
N ALA A 334 4.01 8.77 11.15
CA ALA A 334 3.17 7.81 10.43
C ALA A 334 2.22 8.47 9.43
N PHE A 335 1.99 7.78 8.31
CA PHE A 335 0.96 8.12 7.32
C PHE A 335 0.06 6.89 7.04
N PRO A 336 -0.91 6.58 7.91
CA PRO A 336 -1.95 5.57 7.63
C PRO A 336 -2.98 6.10 6.63
N SER A 337 -2.68 5.95 5.34
CA SER A 337 -3.52 6.48 4.27
C SER A 337 -4.81 5.69 4.10
N ASP A 338 -5.94 6.41 4.03
CA ASP A 338 -7.25 5.87 3.62
C ASP A 338 -7.63 4.57 4.38
N ALA A 339 -7.26 4.51 5.67
CA ALA A 339 -7.27 3.26 6.42
C ALA A 339 -8.69 2.76 6.77
N GLY A 340 -9.70 3.62 6.76
CA GLY A 340 -11.11 3.24 6.92
C GLY A 340 -11.43 2.47 8.21
N SER A 341 -12.46 1.62 8.15
CA SER A 341 -12.92 0.77 9.27
C SER A 341 -11.78 -0.03 9.88
N LEU A 342 -11.80 -0.25 11.20
CA LEU A 342 -10.71 -0.92 11.94
C LEU A 342 -9.32 -0.32 11.69
N GLY A 343 -9.27 0.94 11.29
CA GLY A 343 -8.08 1.74 11.08
C GLY A 343 -8.32 3.14 11.61
N THR A 344 -8.51 4.11 10.72
CA THR A 344 -8.71 5.51 11.08
C THR A 344 -10.17 5.95 11.11
N LYS A 345 -11.14 5.14 10.66
CA LYS A 345 -12.58 5.44 10.78
C LYS A 345 -13.12 4.97 12.14
N MET A 346 -13.91 5.82 12.81
CA MET A 346 -14.68 5.40 13.99
C MET A 346 -15.76 4.38 13.62
N ASN A 347 -15.69 3.18 14.22
CA ASN A 347 -16.50 2.03 13.83
C ASN A 347 -17.99 2.20 14.18
N ARG A 348 -18.30 2.92 15.26
CA ARG A 348 -19.67 3.26 15.68
C ARG A 348 -20.44 4.17 14.71
N ARG A 349 -19.79 4.72 13.68
CA ARG A 349 -20.47 5.58 12.70
C ARG A 349 -21.33 4.81 11.70
N HIS A 350 -21.10 3.51 11.53
CA HIS A 350 -21.85 2.66 10.59
C HIS A 350 -21.95 3.22 9.15
N TRP A 351 -20.93 3.96 8.70
CA TRP A 351 -20.84 4.54 7.35
C TRP A 351 -19.81 3.81 6.48
N GLY A 352 -20.14 3.56 5.21
CA GLY A 352 -19.25 2.81 4.30
C GLY A 352 -18.92 1.43 4.87
N GLN A 353 -17.63 1.05 4.87
CA GLN A 353 -17.18 -0.17 5.50
C GLN A 353 -17.50 -0.15 7.00
N ASP A 354 -18.29 -1.09 7.46
CA ASP A 354 -18.54 -1.37 8.86
C ASP A 354 -17.57 -2.40 9.45
N LEU A 355 -17.45 -2.43 10.78
CA LEU A 355 -16.72 -3.48 11.51
C LEU A 355 -17.28 -4.87 11.16
N GLU A 356 -18.61 -4.98 11.00
CA GLU A 356 -19.26 -6.25 10.70
C GLU A 356 -18.94 -6.78 9.29
N ASN A 357 -18.61 -5.92 8.32
CA ASN A 357 -18.16 -6.41 7.01
C ASN A 357 -16.83 -7.18 7.12
N SER A 358 -15.99 -6.78 8.09
CA SER A 358 -14.70 -7.41 8.33
C SER A 358 -14.80 -8.74 9.07
N GLY A 359 -15.98 -9.14 9.57
CA GLY A 359 -16.22 -10.46 10.15
C GLY A 359 -16.40 -11.60 9.14
N THR A 360 -16.24 -11.34 7.85
CA THR A 360 -16.32 -12.36 6.79
C THR A 360 -14.98 -13.08 6.59
N PRO A 361 -14.95 -14.28 5.95
CA PRO A 361 -13.70 -14.96 5.57
C PRO A 361 -12.73 -14.13 4.70
N SER A 362 -13.19 -13.00 4.16
CA SER A 362 -12.39 -12.10 3.34
C SER A 362 -11.49 -11.16 4.15
N GLU A 363 -11.77 -10.94 5.44
CA GLU A 363 -11.15 -9.85 6.21
C GLU A 363 -10.89 -10.17 7.70
N TYR A 364 -11.58 -11.15 8.31
CA TYR A 364 -11.48 -11.42 9.76
C TYR A 364 -10.04 -11.73 10.21
N HIS A 365 -9.22 -12.26 9.31
CA HIS A 365 -7.84 -12.64 9.58
C HIS A 365 -6.95 -11.43 9.91
N TRP A 366 -7.37 -10.21 9.59
CA TRP A 366 -6.68 -8.99 10.01
C TRP A 366 -6.68 -8.81 11.54
N MET A 367 -7.74 -9.27 12.19
CA MET A 367 -8.08 -8.94 13.57
C MET A 367 -7.90 -10.14 14.52
N ALA A 368 -7.96 -9.89 15.83
CA ALA A 368 -8.18 -10.96 16.80
C ALA A 368 -9.57 -11.57 16.61
N GLY A 369 -9.81 -12.79 17.09
CA GLY A 369 -11.15 -13.38 17.09
C GLY A 369 -12.16 -12.59 17.93
N ASN A 370 -11.69 -12.01 19.05
CA ASN A 370 -12.51 -11.26 20.00
C ASN A 370 -13.30 -10.11 19.38
N PHE A 371 -12.88 -9.54 18.25
CA PHE A 371 -13.64 -8.44 17.64
C PHE A 371 -15.06 -8.86 17.22
N LEU A 372 -15.28 -10.15 16.95
CA LEU A 372 -16.59 -10.70 16.56
C LEU A 372 -17.65 -10.54 17.65
N GLN A 373 -17.24 -10.36 18.92
CA GLN A 373 -18.19 -10.11 20.02
C GLN A 373 -18.92 -8.76 19.87
N TRP A 374 -18.33 -7.82 19.12
CA TRP A 374 -18.88 -6.50 18.84
C TRP A 374 -19.75 -6.46 17.60
N CYS A 375 -19.88 -7.57 16.88
CA CYS A 375 -20.80 -7.71 15.77
C CYS A 375 -22.20 -8.11 16.25
N GLY A 376 -23.23 -7.62 15.55
CA GLY A 376 -24.60 -7.98 15.82
C GLY A 376 -25.38 -6.91 16.57
N GLU A 377 -26.67 -7.19 16.73
CA GLU A 377 -27.62 -6.36 17.47
C GLU A 377 -27.19 -6.25 18.94
N LEU A 378 -27.18 -5.05 19.49
CA LEU A 378 -26.98 -4.86 20.93
C LEU A 378 -28.22 -5.32 21.70
N VAL A 379 -29.41 -5.02 21.16
CA VAL A 379 -30.70 -5.44 21.70
C VAL A 379 -31.32 -6.46 20.73
N PRO A 380 -31.49 -7.73 21.14
CA PRO A 380 -32.04 -8.76 20.24
C PRO A 380 -33.37 -8.35 19.60
N GLY A 381 -33.48 -8.54 18.29
CA GLY A 381 -34.62 -8.16 17.45
C GLY A 381 -34.68 -6.68 17.08
N ARG A 382 -33.67 -5.87 17.41
CA ARG A 382 -33.58 -4.47 17.00
C ARG A 382 -32.39 -4.26 16.06
N TYR A 383 -32.64 -3.61 14.93
CA TYR A 383 -31.61 -3.29 13.94
C TYR A 383 -30.45 -2.49 14.53
N LEU A 384 -30.79 -1.46 15.32
CA LEU A 384 -29.88 -0.60 16.09
C LEU A 384 -30.38 -0.49 17.55
N PRO A 385 -29.49 -0.17 18.50
CA PRO A 385 -28.03 -0.02 18.35
C PRO A 385 -27.30 -1.36 18.10
N ARG A 386 -26.04 -1.29 17.63
CA ARG A 386 -25.15 -2.45 17.43
C ARG A 386 -24.24 -2.68 18.64
N LYS A 387 -23.71 -3.90 18.81
CA LYS A 387 -22.84 -4.23 19.95
C LYS A 387 -21.54 -3.42 20.00
N VAL A 388 -21.08 -2.89 18.85
CA VAL A 388 -19.89 -2.02 18.80
C VAL A 388 -20.01 -0.79 19.70
N GLU A 389 -21.22 -0.34 20.03
CA GLU A 389 -21.44 0.73 21.00
C GLU A 389 -20.80 0.43 22.37
N ASN A 390 -20.79 -0.85 22.76
CA ASN A 390 -20.21 -1.32 24.02
C ASN A 390 -18.71 -1.63 23.95
N CYS A 391 -18.07 -1.56 22.77
CA CYS A 391 -16.64 -1.81 22.64
C CYS A 391 -15.85 -0.79 23.49
N PRO A 392 -14.90 -1.17 24.35
CA PRO A 392 -14.24 -0.21 25.23
C PRO A 392 -13.32 0.79 24.50
N VAL A 393 -13.10 0.59 23.21
CA VAL A 393 -12.21 1.39 22.34
C VAL A 393 -12.88 1.73 21.00
N ASP A 394 -12.31 2.71 20.31
CA ASP A 394 -12.59 3.01 18.90
C ASP A 394 -11.32 3.53 18.20
N ALA A 395 -11.42 3.93 16.93
CA ALA A 395 -10.27 4.41 16.15
C ALA A 395 -9.50 5.56 16.82
N HIS A 396 -10.17 6.51 17.48
CA HIS A 396 -9.49 7.59 18.21
C HIS A 396 -8.74 7.10 19.44
N SER A 397 -9.16 5.97 20.03
CA SER A 397 -8.43 5.32 21.12
C SER A 397 -7.12 4.72 20.62
N LEU A 398 -7.14 4.03 19.47
CA LEU A 398 -5.93 3.51 18.83
C LEU A 398 -4.99 4.64 18.41
N LEU A 399 -5.50 5.71 17.78
CA LEU A 399 -4.68 6.85 17.39
C LEU A 399 -4.07 7.56 18.60
N ALA A 400 -4.77 7.63 19.73
CA ALA A 400 -4.23 8.22 20.94
C ALA A 400 -3.01 7.45 21.49
N LEU A 401 -2.92 6.13 21.23
CA LEU A 401 -1.71 5.34 21.55
C LEU A 401 -0.46 5.81 20.78
N CYS A 402 -0.61 6.53 19.68
CA CYS A 402 0.51 7.13 18.95
C CYS A 402 1.04 8.41 19.62
N ALA A 403 0.22 9.08 20.45
CA ALA A 403 0.60 10.34 21.08
C ALA A 403 1.87 10.18 21.94
N PRO A 404 2.81 11.14 21.91
CA PRO A 404 2.74 12.46 21.27
C PRO A 404 3.33 12.49 19.84
N ARG A 405 3.55 11.34 19.19
CA ARG A 405 4.25 11.27 17.90
C ARG A 405 3.36 11.72 16.74
N PRO A 406 3.93 12.32 15.69
CA PRO A 406 3.17 12.86 14.57
C PRO A 406 2.49 11.78 13.72
N VAL A 407 1.20 11.97 13.44
CA VAL A 407 0.40 11.12 12.54
C VAL A 407 -0.33 11.98 11.53
N PHE A 408 -0.19 11.64 10.25
CA PHE A 408 -0.88 12.29 9.13
C PHE A 408 -1.94 11.34 8.55
N VAL A 409 -3.19 11.79 8.42
CA VAL A 409 -4.29 11.00 7.85
C VAL A 409 -4.84 11.74 6.64
N ASN A 410 -5.14 11.03 5.56
CA ASN A 410 -5.83 11.58 4.40
C ASN A 410 -7.24 11.00 4.26
N GLY A 411 -8.05 11.53 3.34
CA GLY A 411 -9.22 10.84 2.80
C GLY A 411 -9.67 11.45 1.48
N GLY A 412 -10.09 10.62 0.52
CA GLY A 412 -10.57 11.07 -0.79
C GLY A 412 -12.07 11.35 -0.80
N ASN A 413 -12.52 12.42 -1.49
CA ASN A 413 -13.95 12.74 -1.59
C ASN A 413 -14.81 11.68 -2.32
N GLN A 414 -14.19 10.79 -3.10
CA GLN A 414 -14.83 9.64 -3.73
C GLN A 414 -14.54 8.32 -2.98
N SER A 415 -13.82 8.37 -1.85
CA SER A 415 -13.44 7.21 -1.01
C SER A 415 -14.50 6.91 0.07
N GLN A 416 -15.79 6.91 -0.30
CA GLN A 416 -16.89 6.82 0.68
C GLN A 416 -16.89 5.53 1.51
N TRP A 417 -16.39 4.42 0.95
CA TRP A 417 -16.19 3.17 1.69
C TRP A 417 -15.31 3.35 2.94
N SER A 418 -14.37 4.29 2.90
CA SER A 418 -13.42 4.54 4.00
C SER A 418 -13.93 5.56 5.01
N ASP A 419 -15.05 6.24 4.73
CA ASP A 419 -15.62 7.31 5.58
C ASP A 419 -14.60 8.41 5.95
N PRO A 420 -14.17 9.26 5.00
CA PRO A 420 -13.24 10.37 5.26
C PRO A 420 -13.69 11.29 6.40
N TYR A 421 -15.01 11.47 6.58
CA TYR A 421 -15.54 12.25 7.69
C TYR A 421 -15.30 11.55 9.03
N GLY A 422 -15.60 10.26 9.13
CA GLY A 422 -15.27 9.45 10.31
C GLY A 422 -13.78 9.42 10.63
N MET A 423 -12.92 9.53 9.61
CA MET A 423 -11.48 9.65 9.78
C MET A 423 -11.06 11.01 10.35
N TYR A 424 -11.69 12.10 9.89
CA TYR A 424 -11.54 13.41 10.52
C TYR A 424 -11.97 13.39 12.00
N LEU A 425 -13.12 12.79 12.30
CA LEU A 425 -13.63 12.70 13.68
C LEU A 425 -12.69 11.90 14.60
N THR A 426 -12.06 10.84 14.09
CA THR A 426 -11.02 10.12 14.82
C THR A 426 -9.88 11.05 15.25
N MET A 427 -9.41 11.91 14.33
CA MET A 427 -8.34 12.87 14.61
C MET A 427 -8.78 13.94 15.61
N LEU A 428 -10.01 14.44 15.46
CA LEU A 428 -10.62 15.39 16.41
C LEU A 428 -10.71 14.79 17.81
N HIS A 429 -11.22 13.57 17.96
CA HIS A 429 -11.41 12.93 19.26
C HIS A 429 -10.12 12.37 19.89
N ALA A 430 -9.04 12.22 19.13
CA ALA A 430 -7.71 11.89 19.67
C ALA A 430 -6.95 13.12 20.18
N THR A 431 -7.32 14.33 19.75
CA THR A 431 -6.66 15.61 20.11
C THR A 431 -6.46 15.81 21.62
N PRO A 432 -7.42 15.51 22.51
CA PRO A 432 -7.23 15.70 23.95
C PRO A 432 -6.05 14.91 24.54
N ALA A 433 -5.70 13.75 23.98
CA ALA A 433 -4.53 12.99 24.43
C ALA A 433 -3.21 13.66 24.03
N TYR A 434 -3.15 14.27 22.84
CA TYR A 434 -2.00 15.06 22.41
C TYR A 434 -1.83 16.31 23.26
N GLU A 435 -2.92 17.03 23.53
CA GLU A 435 -2.93 18.24 24.36
C GLU A 435 -2.50 17.96 25.80
N LEU A 436 -2.97 16.84 26.38
CA LEU A 436 -2.54 16.38 27.70
C LEU A 436 -1.01 16.14 27.76
N LEU A 437 -0.41 15.70 26.66
CA LEU A 437 1.03 15.45 26.51
C LEU A 437 1.81 16.66 25.95
N GLY A 438 1.21 17.85 26.03
CA GLY A 438 1.87 19.11 25.65
C GLY A 438 2.09 19.29 24.15
N LYS A 439 1.36 18.54 23.29
CA LYS A 439 1.36 18.72 21.84
C LYS A 439 0.04 19.32 21.37
N LYS A 440 0.10 20.09 20.28
CA LYS A 440 -1.10 20.49 19.55
C LYS A 440 -1.65 19.24 18.84
N GLY A 441 -2.91 18.89 19.06
CA GLY A 441 -3.56 17.80 18.33
C GLY A 441 -3.93 18.22 16.90
N LEU A 442 -5.14 17.91 16.45
CA LEU A 442 -5.63 18.33 15.15
C LEU A 442 -5.96 19.84 15.18
N ALA A 443 -5.47 20.58 14.20
CA ALA A 443 -5.65 22.03 14.11
C ALA A 443 -6.47 22.39 12.86
N ILE A 444 -7.78 22.50 13.01
CA ILE A 444 -8.71 22.93 11.95
C ILE A 444 -9.57 24.07 12.51
N GLN A 445 -9.53 25.22 11.84
CA GLN A 445 -10.35 26.39 12.20
C GLN A 445 -11.70 26.40 11.47
N ASP A 446 -11.77 25.70 10.34
CA ASP A 446 -12.99 25.54 9.56
C ASP A 446 -14.00 24.66 10.31
N GLU A 447 -15.28 24.83 9.98
CA GLU A 447 -16.34 23.99 10.55
C GLU A 447 -16.12 22.50 10.23
N LYS A 448 -15.53 22.23 9.06
CA LYS A 448 -15.12 20.92 8.57
C LYS A 448 -13.90 21.03 7.64
N PRO A 449 -13.12 19.95 7.48
CA PRO A 449 -12.09 19.87 6.46
C PRO A 449 -12.59 20.26 5.06
N GLU A 450 -11.93 21.24 4.46
CA GLU A 450 -12.15 21.61 3.06
C GLU A 450 -11.38 20.69 2.11
N ILE A 451 -11.91 20.53 0.89
CA ILE A 451 -11.26 19.75 -0.16
C ILE A 451 -9.95 20.44 -0.59
N ASP A 452 -8.90 19.64 -0.71
CA ASP A 452 -7.54 20.00 -1.12
C ASP A 452 -6.80 20.99 -0.20
N VAL A 453 -7.31 21.22 1.02
CA VAL A 453 -6.63 21.99 2.07
C VAL A 453 -5.81 21.07 2.98
N ALA A 454 -4.57 21.46 3.25
CA ALA A 454 -3.64 20.73 4.12
C ALA A 454 -3.68 21.31 5.54
N TYR A 455 -4.19 20.54 6.50
CA TYR A 455 -4.22 20.91 7.92
C TYR A 455 -3.04 20.27 8.65
N VAL A 456 -1.90 20.96 8.66
CA VAL A 456 -0.62 20.36 9.07
C VAL A 456 0.02 21.02 10.29
N GLU A 457 -0.60 22.03 10.90
CA GLU A 457 0.00 22.80 12.01
C GLU A 457 0.15 22.04 13.34
N GLY A 458 -0.52 20.90 13.48
CA GLY A 458 -0.54 20.08 14.69
C GLY A 458 0.41 18.91 14.65
N SER A 459 0.46 18.10 15.72
CA SER A 459 1.03 16.74 15.67
C SER A 459 0.06 15.72 15.08
N LEU A 460 -1.18 16.13 14.82
CA LEU A 460 -2.14 15.39 14.00
C LEU A 460 -2.39 16.20 12.72
N GLY A 461 -1.95 15.67 11.59
CA GLY A 461 -2.12 16.28 10.27
C GLY A 461 -3.28 15.64 9.51
N PHE A 462 -4.08 16.43 8.80
CA PHE A 462 -5.20 15.92 8.01
C PHE A 462 -5.27 16.57 6.63
N ARG A 463 -5.64 15.79 5.60
CA ARG A 463 -5.98 16.32 4.27
C ARG A 463 -7.15 15.57 3.67
N TYR A 464 -8.18 16.32 3.28
CA TYR A 464 -9.30 15.79 2.50
C TYR A 464 -9.06 16.17 1.05
N HIS A 465 -8.86 15.21 0.15
CA HIS A 465 -8.44 15.50 -1.22
C HIS A 465 -9.54 15.26 -2.25
N ASN A 466 -9.46 15.96 -3.38
CA ASN A 466 -10.25 15.61 -4.53
C ASN A 466 -9.69 14.32 -5.17
N GLY A 467 -10.45 13.23 -5.13
CA GLY A 467 -10.01 11.96 -5.69
C GLY A 467 -10.65 10.73 -5.04
N GLY A 468 -10.26 9.56 -5.56
CA GLY A 468 -10.69 8.24 -5.09
C GLY A 468 -9.90 7.71 -3.91
N HIS A 469 -9.96 6.40 -3.72
CA HIS A 469 -9.22 5.66 -2.71
C HIS A 469 -7.73 5.58 -3.08
N THR A 470 -6.94 6.57 -2.67
CA THR A 470 -5.51 6.68 -3.02
C THR A 470 -4.74 7.57 -2.04
N ASP A 471 -3.42 7.38 -1.95
CA ASP A 471 -2.49 8.22 -1.18
C ASP A 471 -1.77 9.27 -2.04
N ALA A 472 -1.84 9.15 -3.38
CA ALA A 472 -0.96 9.88 -4.29
C ALA A 472 -1.03 11.42 -4.15
N PRO A 473 -2.21 12.06 -4.03
CA PRO A 473 -2.29 13.53 -3.96
C PRO A 473 -1.76 14.13 -2.66
N ASP A 474 -1.59 13.33 -1.62
CA ASP A 474 -1.37 13.83 -0.26
C ASP A 474 0.10 13.90 0.15
N TRP A 475 1.00 13.28 -0.62
CA TRP A 475 2.45 13.30 -0.36
C TRP A 475 3.05 14.71 -0.20
N PRO A 476 2.69 15.72 -1.03
CA PRO A 476 3.16 17.08 -0.81
C PRO A 476 2.79 17.64 0.57
N ALA A 477 1.54 17.44 1.01
CA ALA A 477 1.07 17.88 2.33
C ALA A 477 1.71 17.06 3.46
N PHE A 478 1.93 15.77 3.24
CA PHE A 478 2.68 14.94 4.18
C PHE A 478 4.11 15.47 4.38
N PHE A 479 4.82 15.89 3.33
CA PHE A 479 6.17 16.44 3.49
C PHE A 479 6.20 17.81 4.16
N GLU A 480 5.18 18.65 3.94
CA GLU A 480 4.99 19.88 4.69
C GLU A 480 4.79 19.60 6.20
N PHE A 481 3.96 18.61 6.51
CA PHE A 481 3.76 18.12 7.88
C PHE A 481 5.06 17.55 8.48
N ALA A 482 5.72 16.64 7.76
CA ALA A 482 6.91 15.94 8.22
C ALA A 482 8.09 16.89 8.49
N ALA A 483 8.21 17.98 7.72
CA ALA A 483 9.28 18.98 7.89
C ALA A 483 9.29 19.65 9.28
N GLN A 484 8.17 19.63 10.01
CA GLN A 484 8.07 20.16 11.37
C GLN A 484 8.71 19.24 12.43
N PHE A 485 8.84 17.94 12.11
CA PHE A 485 9.27 16.91 13.07
C PHE A 485 10.60 16.27 12.68
N ILE A 486 10.88 16.17 11.38
CA ILE A 486 12.05 15.52 10.82
C ILE A 486 12.77 16.52 9.90
N PRO A 487 13.92 17.07 10.32
CA PRO A 487 14.67 18.08 9.58
C PRO A 487 15.51 17.43 8.46
N ALA A 488 14.85 16.77 7.51
CA ALA A 488 15.50 16.16 6.35
C ALA A 488 16.18 17.23 5.47
N THR A 489 17.40 16.98 5.00
CA THR A 489 18.07 17.90 4.05
C THR A 489 17.43 17.76 2.66
N ARG A 490 16.69 18.79 2.25
CA ARG A 490 16.19 18.96 0.87
C ARG A 490 17.17 19.80 0.07
N LEU A 491 17.64 19.23 -1.03
CA LEU A 491 18.36 19.94 -2.08
C LEU A 491 18.00 19.27 -3.40
N THR A 492 17.45 20.05 -4.34
CA THR A 492 17.19 19.62 -5.71
C THR A 492 17.59 20.72 -6.69
N VAL A 493 17.88 20.31 -7.92
CA VAL A 493 18.11 21.20 -9.06
C VAL A 493 17.10 20.87 -10.15
N SER A 494 16.71 21.85 -10.97
CA SER A 494 15.77 21.62 -12.08
C SER A 494 16.29 20.64 -13.13
N THR A 495 17.61 20.45 -13.22
CA THR A 495 18.26 19.52 -14.14
C THR A 495 19.69 19.22 -13.70
N ASP A 496 20.17 18.02 -14.05
CA ASP A 496 21.55 17.59 -13.84
C ASP A 496 22.47 18.02 -14.99
N ILE A 497 21.89 18.55 -16.08
CA ILE A 497 22.59 18.93 -17.31
C ILE A 497 22.00 20.25 -17.85
N LEU A 498 22.88 21.19 -18.20
CA LEU A 498 22.52 22.43 -18.89
C LEU A 498 23.41 22.66 -20.11
N THR A 499 22.83 23.27 -21.14
CA THR A 499 23.57 23.68 -22.34
C THR A 499 23.47 25.20 -22.53
N LEU A 500 24.62 25.86 -22.47
CA LEU A 500 24.78 27.28 -22.78
C LEU A 500 24.99 27.49 -24.29
N PRO A 501 24.47 28.58 -24.88
CA PRO A 501 24.81 28.97 -26.24
C PRO A 501 26.28 29.42 -26.34
N ALA A 502 26.79 29.45 -27.57
CA ALA A 502 28.18 29.82 -27.85
C ALA A 502 28.51 31.26 -27.42
N ASP A 503 27.55 32.18 -27.53
CA ASP A 503 27.68 33.57 -27.10
C ASP A 503 27.69 33.74 -25.56
N GLY A 504 27.40 32.67 -24.81
CA GLY A 504 27.43 32.66 -23.36
C GLY A 504 26.25 33.37 -22.70
N LYS A 505 25.18 33.65 -23.45
CA LYS A 505 23.94 34.20 -22.88
C LYS A 505 23.42 33.33 -21.73
N PRO A 506 22.81 33.94 -20.70
CA PRO A 506 22.46 33.21 -19.50
C PRO A 506 21.37 32.15 -19.71
N VAL A 507 21.47 31.06 -18.95
CA VAL A 507 20.42 30.05 -18.78
C VAL A 507 20.09 29.89 -17.29
N GLU A 508 18.85 29.52 -16.99
CA GLU A 508 18.36 29.42 -15.63
C GLU A 508 18.53 28.01 -15.05
N LEU A 509 18.96 27.95 -13.79
CA LEU A 509 18.98 26.76 -12.95
C LEU A 509 18.16 27.05 -11.69
N SER A 510 17.04 26.34 -11.51
CA SER A 510 16.30 26.42 -10.26
C SER A 510 16.97 25.51 -9.24
N VAL A 511 17.31 26.09 -8.09
CA VAL A 511 17.82 25.39 -6.91
C VAL A 511 16.75 25.46 -5.84
N GLN A 512 16.29 24.30 -5.36
CA GLN A 512 15.35 24.25 -4.24
C GLN A 512 16.04 23.66 -3.01
N SER A 513 15.92 24.33 -1.87
CA SER A 513 16.55 23.87 -0.63
C SER A 513 15.87 24.44 0.61
N ASN A 514 15.82 23.64 1.68
CA ASN A 514 15.42 24.12 3.00
C ASN A 514 16.58 24.65 3.86
N LYS A 515 17.80 24.71 3.30
CA LYS A 515 19.01 25.18 3.97
C LYS A 515 19.74 26.23 3.12
N GLY A 516 20.76 26.84 3.71
CA GLY A 516 21.76 27.60 2.95
C GLY A 516 22.54 26.67 2.02
N TRP A 517 22.85 27.15 0.82
CA TRP A 517 23.59 26.40 -0.18
C TRP A 517 24.65 27.28 -0.87
N ARG A 518 25.67 26.62 -1.42
CA ARG A 518 26.75 27.24 -2.19
C ARG A 518 26.91 26.57 -3.55
N ILE A 519 27.44 27.32 -4.49
CA ILE A 519 27.80 26.84 -5.82
C ILE A 519 29.32 26.95 -5.99
N ASN A 520 29.94 25.80 -6.25
CA ASN A 520 31.32 25.71 -6.69
C ASN A 520 31.33 25.42 -8.21
N ASN A 521 32.10 26.20 -8.97
CA ASN A 521 32.25 25.98 -10.41
C ASN A 521 33.68 25.53 -10.72
N SER A 522 33.83 24.51 -11.55
CA SER A 522 35.16 23.97 -11.89
C SER A 522 35.93 24.80 -12.94
N SER A 523 35.36 25.90 -13.46
CA SER A 523 35.95 26.62 -14.59
C SER A 523 35.72 28.14 -14.57
N PRO A 524 36.73 28.96 -14.94
CA PRO A 524 36.63 30.42 -14.93
C PRO A 524 35.75 31.00 -16.04
N TRP A 525 35.39 30.23 -17.07
CA TRP A 525 34.53 30.72 -18.13
C TRP A 525 33.04 30.71 -17.76
N LEU A 526 32.64 29.93 -16.75
CA LEU A 526 31.26 29.82 -16.28
C LEU A 526 31.04 30.74 -15.08
N ASN A 527 30.03 31.60 -15.15
CA ASN A 527 29.74 32.59 -14.13
C ASN A 527 28.28 32.48 -13.65
N PRO A 528 28.03 31.85 -12.50
CA PRO A 528 26.76 31.98 -11.80
C PRO A 528 26.62 33.39 -11.21
N ASP A 529 25.47 34.02 -11.37
CA ASP A 529 25.14 35.30 -10.73
C ASP A 529 25.10 35.19 -9.19
N LYS A 530 24.71 34.02 -8.68
CA LYS A 530 24.68 33.66 -7.26
C LYS A 530 25.63 32.50 -6.97
N ARG A 531 26.62 32.73 -6.11
CA ARG A 531 27.54 31.68 -5.63
C ARG A 531 27.11 31.05 -4.30
N SER A 532 26.14 31.65 -3.63
CA SER A 532 25.51 31.13 -2.42
C SER A 532 24.18 31.83 -2.21
N ALA A 533 23.20 31.11 -1.66
CA ALA A 533 21.97 31.70 -1.18
C ALA A 533 21.33 30.78 -0.12
N SER A 534 20.09 31.05 0.23
CA SER A 534 19.25 30.20 1.08
C SER A 534 17.87 30.07 0.46
N GLY A 535 17.21 28.95 0.72
CA GLY A 535 15.86 28.72 0.19
C GLY A 535 15.86 28.43 -1.30
N ASP A 536 14.65 28.42 -1.85
CA ASP A 536 14.41 28.21 -3.28
C ASP A 536 14.81 29.47 -4.06
N GLN A 537 15.59 29.30 -5.13
CA GLN A 537 16.14 30.38 -5.94
C GLN A 537 16.31 29.95 -7.39
N VAL A 538 16.21 30.91 -8.30
CA VAL A 538 16.69 30.78 -9.68
C VAL A 538 18.09 31.38 -9.76
N VAL A 539 19.05 30.61 -10.29
CA VAL A 539 20.43 31.02 -10.56
C VAL A 539 20.59 31.21 -12.05
N SER A 540 21.04 32.40 -12.45
CA SER A 540 21.34 32.72 -13.83
C SER A 540 22.81 32.38 -14.10
N LEU A 541 23.03 31.35 -14.92
CA LEU A 541 24.36 30.88 -15.31
C LEU A 541 24.72 31.51 -16.65
N SER A 542 25.77 32.33 -16.72
CA SER A 542 26.31 32.85 -17.98
C SER A 542 27.71 32.33 -18.26
N GLY A 543 28.11 32.35 -19.53
CA GLY A 543 29.45 31.94 -19.95
C GLY A 543 30.20 33.09 -20.60
N LYS A 544 31.54 33.04 -20.58
CA LYS A 544 32.33 33.76 -21.59
C LYS A 544 31.96 33.19 -22.98
N GLU A 545 32.01 34.00 -24.02
CA GLU A 545 31.86 33.51 -25.39
C GLU A 545 32.86 32.38 -25.68
N ASN A 546 32.42 31.38 -26.46
CA ASN A 546 33.24 30.23 -26.86
C ASN A 546 33.60 30.28 -28.35
N THR A 547 34.75 30.88 -28.64
CA THR A 547 35.29 31.05 -30.00
C THR A 547 36.31 29.97 -30.39
N THR A 548 36.37 28.85 -29.64
CA THR A 548 37.42 27.82 -29.85
C THR A 548 37.10 26.86 -31.00
N GLY A 549 35.92 26.98 -31.60
CA GLY A 549 35.41 26.09 -32.65
C GLY A 549 35.00 24.69 -32.16
N ASN A 550 35.16 24.38 -30.87
CA ASN A 550 34.77 23.13 -30.22
C ASN A 550 33.88 23.42 -28.99
N GLY A 551 32.97 22.50 -28.65
CA GLY A 551 32.22 22.57 -27.41
C GLY A 551 33.14 22.40 -26.20
N ARG A 552 32.78 23.01 -25.07
CA ARG A 552 33.49 22.89 -23.79
C ARG A 552 32.53 22.62 -22.65
N SER A 553 33.02 22.05 -21.55
CA SER A 553 32.19 21.69 -20.40
C SER A 553 32.82 22.15 -19.08
N ALA A 554 31.96 22.31 -18.07
CA ALA A 554 32.31 22.56 -16.69
C ALA A 554 31.33 21.81 -15.79
N THR A 555 31.73 21.56 -14.56
CA THR A 555 30.84 20.99 -13.53
C THR A 555 30.55 22.09 -12.53
N LEU A 556 29.26 22.21 -12.22
CA LEU A 556 28.74 23.07 -11.19
C LEU A 556 28.28 22.17 -10.04
N GLU A 557 28.85 22.36 -8.87
CA GLU A 557 28.50 21.61 -7.67
C GLU A 557 27.64 22.49 -6.78
N VAL A 558 26.39 22.07 -6.55
CA VAL A 558 25.47 22.72 -5.62
C VAL A 558 25.53 21.95 -4.30
N GLU A 559 25.94 22.63 -3.24
CA GLU A 559 26.23 21.98 -1.96
C GLU A 559 25.44 22.62 -0.83
N THR A 560 24.83 21.77 0.00
CA THR A 560 24.32 22.13 1.32
C THR A 560 24.86 21.15 2.36
N GLU A 561 24.58 21.40 3.64
CA GLU A 561 24.95 20.48 4.71
C GLU A 561 24.22 19.12 4.54
N GLY A 562 24.99 18.06 4.31
CA GLY A 562 24.47 16.69 4.19
C GLY A 562 24.22 16.22 2.76
N ARG A 563 24.28 17.11 1.75
CA ARG A 563 23.93 16.78 0.37
C ARG A 563 24.68 17.64 -0.66
N LYS A 564 25.15 16.98 -1.71
CA LYS A 564 25.88 17.60 -2.83
C LYS A 564 25.31 17.10 -4.14
N LEU A 565 24.93 18.03 -5.01
CA LEU A 565 24.43 17.75 -6.35
C LEU A 565 25.42 18.26 -7.39
N SER A 566 25.49 17.57 -8.51
CA SER A 566 26.35 17.94 -9.64
C SER A 566 25.50 18.29 -10.85
N VAL A 567 25.82 19.41 -11.50
CA VAL A 567 25.24 19.84 -12.77
C VAL A 567 26.36 19.93 -13.81
N LEU A 568 26.24 19.14 -14.88
CA LEU A 568 27.13 19.25 -16.03
C LEU A 568 26.68 20.43 -16.90
N VAL A 569 27.53 21.45 -17.03
CA VAL A 569 27.26 22.61 -17.87
C VAL A 569 28.10 22.51 -19.14
N ASN A 570 27.44 22.18 -20.25
CA ASN A 570 28.04 22.20 -21.57
C ASN A 570 27.85 23.57 -22.20
N GLN A 571 28.83 24.07 -22.94
CA GLN A 571 28.69 25.27 -23.76
C GLN A 571 28.95 24.94 -25.21
N ALA A 572 28.01 25.33 -26.06
CA ALA A 572 28.10 25.21 -27.50
C ALA A 572 29.30 25.99 -28.06
N SER A 573 29.68 25.65 -29.29
CA SER A 573 30.61 26.44 -30.09
C SER A 573 29.85 27.14 -31.21
N GLU A 574 30.51 28.07 -31.89
CA GLU A 574 30.00 28.68 -33.13
C GLU A 574 29.77 27.67 -34.26
N ASN A 575 30.41 26.49 -34.20
CA ASN A 575 30.27 25.42 -35.18
C ASN A 575 29.09 24.50 -34.81
N ASP A 576 27.89 25.05 -34.87
CA ASP A 576 26.67 24.35 -34.45
C ASP A 576 26.14 23.36 -35.51
N ALA A 577 26.79 22.20 -35.61
CA ALA A 577 26.37 21.11 -36.46
C ALA A 577 26.39 19.77 -35.68
N ILE A 578 25.31 19.00 -35.83
CA ILE A 578 25.19 17.63 -35.30
C ILE A 578 24.84 16.67 -36.43
N ASN A 579 25.56 15.55 -36.47
CA ASN A 579 25.19 14.36 -37.24
C ASN A 579 25.10 13.15 -36.31
N ILE A 580 24.16 12.26 -36.61
CA ILE A 580 23.92 11.00 -35.89
C ILE A 580 24.22 9.83 -36.84
N SER A 581 24.84 8.78 -36.34
CA SER A 581 25.19 7.61 -37.18
C SER A 581 23.98 6.75 -37.57
N LEU A 582 22.89 6.84 -36.78
CA LEU A 582 21.66 6.08 -36.95
C LEU A 582 20.45 6.97 -36.63
N ASN A 583 19.35 6.79 -37.36
CA ASN A 583 18.07 7.47 -37.14
C ASN A 583 16.98 6.54 -36.59
N GLU A 584 17.26 5.23 -36.46
CA GLU A 584 16.36 4.24 -35.87
C GLU A 584 17.16 3.24 -35.04
N LEU A 585 16.60 2.88 -33.89
CA LEU A 585 17.11 1.87 -32.97
C LEU A 585 15.99 0.88 -32.63
N ILE A 586 16.33 -0.41 -32.59
CA ILE A 586 15.38 -1.47 -32.24
C ILE A 586 16.02 -2.36 -31.16
N LEU A 587 15.40 -2.42 -29.98
CA LEU A 587 15.87 -3.21 -28.84
C LEU A 587 14.87 -4.30 -28.45
N SER A 588 15.35 -5.36 -27.80
CA SER A 588 14.51 -6.44 -27.26
C SER A 588 13.47 -5.93 -26.25
N GLY A 589 12.34 -6.63 -26.17
CA GLY A 589 11.36 -6.40 -25.10
C GLY A 589 11.80 -6.90 -23.73
N LYS A 590 12.90 -7.68 -23.64
CA LYS A 590 13.44 -8.15 -22.36
C LYS A 590 14.19 -7.07 -21.60
N GLY A 591 14.71 -6.05 -22.28
CA GLY A 591 15.52 -5.00 -21.65
C GLY A 591 16.91 -5.47 -21.24
N ASP A 592 17.40 -6.54 -21.86
CA ASP A 592 18.73 -7.14 -21.66
C ASP A 592 19.72 -6.74 -22.76
N GLU A 593 19.28 -5.95 -23.74
CA GLU A 593 20.09 -5.46 -24.86
C GLU A 593 20.47 -4.00 -24.68
N GLU A 594 21.61 -3.65 -25.27
CA GLU A 594 22.11 -2.28 -25.33
C GLU A 594 22.36 -1.94 -26.80
N ALA A 595 21.96 -0.74 -27.22
CA ALA A 595 22.24 -0.21 -28.55
C ALA A 595 23.24 0.94 -28.43
N VAL A 596 23.99 1.18 -29.51
CA VAL A 596 24.96 2.26 -29.55
C VAL A 596 24.79 3.05 -30.85
N PHE A 597 24.83 4.37 -30.75
CA PHE A 597 24.97 5.27 -31.91
C PHE A 597 26.00 6.34 -31.62
N ASP A 598 26.60 6.90 -32.67
CA ASP A 598 27.62 7.93 -32.57
C ASP A 598 27.04 9.28 -32.96
N ILE A 599 27.44 10.31 -32.23
CA ILE A 599 27.23 11.71 -32.54
C ILE A 599 28.54 12.27 -33.07
N SER A 600 28.51 12.81 -34.29
CA SER A 600 29.61 13.60 -34.86
C SER A 600 29.27 15.08 -34.77
N SER A 601 30.01 15.84 -33.97
CA SER A 601 29.76 17.26 -33.72
C SER A 601 31.04 18.00 -33.31
N LYS A 602 30.99 19.33 -33.37
CA LYS A 602 31.98 20.25 -32.78
C LYS A 602 31.35 21.19 -31.76
N THR A 603 30.15 20.88 -31.30
CA THR A 603 29.39 21.73 -30.37
C THR A 603 28.86 20.89 -29.19
N ALA A 604 28.17 21.55 -28.26
CA ALA A 604 27.44 20.87 -27.21
C ALA A 604 26.13 20.29 -27.75
N TRP A 605 25.77 19.12 -27.24
CA TRP A 605 24.52 18.44 -27.57
C TRP A 605 23.91 17.80 -26.31
N ALA A 606 22.59 17.65 -26.33
CA ALA A 606 21.82 16.96 -25.30
C ALA A 606 20.76 16.07 -25.96
N ILE A 607 20.36 15.01 -25.25
CA ILE A 607 19.39 14.04 -25.73
C ILE A 607 18.15 14.15 -24.85
N SER A 608 17.02 14.49 -25.47
CA SER A 608 15.72 14.42 -24.82
C SER A 608 15.14 13.02 -24.99
N VAL A 609 14.72 12.41 -23.87
CA VAL A 609 14.04 11.12 -23.83
C VAL A 609 12.65 11.35 -23.24
N PRO A 610 11.58 11.17 -24.01
CA PRO A 610 10.22 11.55 -23.57
C PRO A 610 9.58 10.57 -22.58
N ASP A 611 10.17 9.39 -22.38
CA ASP A 611 9.56 8.32 -21.59
C ASP A 611 10.63 7.59 -20.75
N ASN A 612 10.28 7.18 -19.53
CA ASN A 612 11.23 6.68 -18.54
C ASN A 612 11.66 5.22 -18.75
N TRP A 613 11.08 4.53 -19.73
CA TRP A 613 11.51 3.17 -20.06
C TRP A 613 12.79 3.11 -20.89
N ALA A 614 13.30 4.22 -21.39
CA ALA A 614 14.58 4.29 -22.09
C ALA A 614 15.58 5.14 -21.30
N LEU A 615 16.84 4.71 -21.32
CA LEU A 615 17.95 5.41 -20.69
C LEU A 615 19.07 5.60 -21.72
N VAL A 616 19.66 6.78 -21.74
CA VAL A 616 20.79 7.12 -22.59
C VAL A 616 22.00 7.52 -21.74
N ASP A 617 23.17 7.04 -22.12
CA ASP A 617 24.42 7.35 -21.43
C ASP A 617 25.56 7.58 -22.44
N PRO A 618 26.18 8.77 -22.47
CA PRO A 618 25.79 9.98 -21.75
C PRO A 618 24.54 10.66 -22.37
N ALA A 619 23.71 11.29 -21.54
CA ALA A 619 22.52 12.04 -21.99
C ALA A 619 22.85 13.43 -22.60
N ALA A 620 24.08 13.89 -22.45
CA ALA A 620 24.59 15.10 -23.10
C ALA A 620 26.12 15.07 -23.16
N GLY A 621 26.69 15.90 -24.02
CA GLY A 621 28.12 15.99 -24.17
C GLY A 621 28.56 17.14 -25.06
N ILE A 622 29.83 17.09 -25.43
CA ILE A 622 30.48 18.06 -26.30
C ILE A 622 31.23 17.33 -27.41
N ASN A 623 31.26 17.94 -28.59
CA ASN A 623 31.98 17.43 -29.76
C ASN A 623 31.46 16.03 -30.13
N ASN A 624 32.34 15.12 -30.55
CA ASN A 624 31.95 13.75 -30.85
C ASN A 624 31.60 12.99 -29.56
N GLY A 625 30.61 12.10 -29.63
CA GLY A 625 30.22 11.24 -28.53
C GLY A 625 29.70 9.90 -29.02
N GLN A 626 29.83 8.88 -28.18
CA GLN A 626 29.22 7.59 -28.40
C GLN A 626 28.16 7.41 -27.32
N ILE A 627 26.93 7.09 -27.74
CA ILE A 627 25.77 7.03 -26.87
C ILE A 627 25.30 5.61 -26.76
N LYS A 628 25.27 5.11 -25.53
CA LYS A 628 24.67 3.84 -25.17
C LYS A 628 23.21 4.06 -24.82
N VAL A 629 22.33 3.27 -25.41
CA VAL A 629 20.89 3.25 -25.16
C VAL A 629 20.52 1.92 -24.54
N THR A 630 19.86 1.97 -23.38
CA THR A 630 19.32 0.79 -22.69
C THR A 630 17.84 1.01 -22.43
N VAL A 631 17.09 -0.07 -22.24
CA VAL A 631 15.64 0.00 -22.05
C VAL A 631 15.21 -0.91 -20.91
N LEU A 632 14.24 -0.46 -20.11
CA LEU A 632 13.58 -1.31 -19.13
C LEU A 632 12.80 -2.43 -19.86
N PRO A 633 12.61 -3.60 -19.22
CA PRO A 633 11.75 -4.65 -19.78
C PRO A 633 10.40 -4.10 -20.20
N ASN A 634 9.95 -4.44 -21.40
CA ASN A 634 8.62 -4.08 -21.88
C ASN A 634 7.59 -4.94 -21.12
N PRO A 635 6.69 -4.33 -20.32
CA PRO A 635 5.74 -5.10 -19.53
C PRO A 635 4.58 -5.65 -20.36
N VAL A 636 4.40 -5.22 -21.61
CA VAL A 636 3.29 -5.60 -22.48
C VAL A 636 3.77 -6.39 -23.70
N ILE A 637 2.87 -7.17 -24.29
CA ILE A 637 3.10 -7.94 -25.53
C ILE A 637 2.94 -7.10 -26.80
N GLU A 638 2.76 -5.80 -26.66
CA GLU A 638 2.76 -4.86 -27.76
C GLU A 638 4.13 -4.19 -27.84
N GLN A 639 4.61 -3.95 -29.05
CA GLN A 639 5.77 -3.09 -29.25
C GLN A 639 5.45 -1.66 -28.80
N ARG A 640 6.46 -0.95 -28.30
CA ARG A 640 6.36 0.47 -27.97
C ARG A 640 7.43 1.28 -28.69
N THR A 641 7.12 2.54 -28.97
CA THR A 641 8.01 3.41 -29.73
C THR A 641 8.00 4.81 -29.14
N ILE A 642 9.19 5.40 -29.03
CA ILE A 642 9.39 6.81 -28.70
C ILE A 642 10.36 7.45 -29.69
N GLU A 643 10.39 8.78 -29.70
CA GLU A 643 11.36 9.56 -30.45
C GLU A 643 12.36 10.21 -29.48
N LEU A 644 13.62 9.77 -29.54
CA LEU A 644 14.72 10.44 -28.87
C LEU A 644 15.10 11.66 -29.70
N THR A 645 15.37 12.80 -29.06
CA THR A 645 15.77 14.01 -29.77
C THR A 645 17.19 14.41 -29.40
N VAL A 646 18.12 14.33 -30.34
CA VAL A 646 19.50 14.83 -30.18
C VAL A 646 19.54 16.27 -30.65
N ALA A 647 19.81 17.21 -29.74
CA ALA A 647 19.76 18.64 -30.05
C ALA A 647 20.99 19.40 -29.54
N SER A 648 21.41 20.38 -30.33
CA SER A 648 22.23 21.52 -29.93
C SER A 648 21.32 22.75 -29.78
N PRO A 649 21.85 23.93 -29.40
CA PRO A 649 21.03 25.13 -29.30
C PRO A 649 20.27 25.54 -30.57
N THR A 650 20.77 25.20 -31.77
CA THR A 650 20.09 25.58 -33.04
C THR A 650 19.71 24.41 -33.94
N THR A 651 20.24 23.20 -33.72
CA THR A 651 19.96 22.02 -34.56
C THR A 651 19.34 20.91 -33.73
N SER A 652 18.39 20.18 -34.32
CA SER A 652 17.78 18.99 -33.71
C SER A 652 17.68 17.84 -34.71
N LYS A 653 17.88 16.61 -34.24
CA LYS A 653 17.81 15.36 -35.01
C LYS A 653 17.04 14.30 -34.23
N PRO A 654 15.95 13.75 -34.79
CA PRO A 654 15.21 12.66 -34.14
C PRO A 654 15.87 11.30 -34.38
N ILE A 655 15.72 10.41 -33.41
CA ILE A 655 16.02 8.97 -33.50
C ILE A 655 14.79 8.21 -33.03
N LYS A 656 14.22 7.38 -33.89
CA LYS A 656 13.10 6.52 -33.53
C LYS A 656 13.62 5.32 -32.74
N LEU A 657 13.22 5.20 -31.47
CA LEU A 657 13.54 4.05 -30.63
C LEU A 657 12.31 3.14 -30.52
N THR A 658 12.41 1.94 -31.08
CA THR A 658 11.39 0.91 -30.97
C THR A 658 11.85 -0.18 -30.01
N GLN A 659 11.06 -0.48 -29.00
CA GLN A 659 11.25 -1.68 -28.19
C GLN A 659 10.24 -2.73 -28.64
N LYS A 660 10.74 -3.93 -28.95
CA LYS A 660 9.91 -5.08 -29.28
C LYS A 660 8.95 -5.42 -28.14
N GLU A 661 7.94 -6.21 -28.46
CA GLU A 661 7.04 -6.83 -27.48
C GLU A 661 7.83 -7.48 -26.34
N GLY A 662 7.34 -7.28 -25.12
CA GLY A 662 7.86 -7.91 -23.92
C GLY A 662 7.73 -9.42 -23.98
N PRO A 663 8.61 -10.18 -23.29
CA PRO A 663 8.40 -11.60 -23.15
C PRO A 663 7.03 -11.85 -22.51
N PRO A 664 6.30 -12.89 -22.96
CA PRO A 664 5.06 -13.26 -22.32
C PRO A 664 5.39 -13.70 -20.88
N VAL A 665 4.63 -13.18 -19.92
CA VAL A 665 4.75 -13.47 -18.49
C VAL A 665 3.49 -14.20 -18.05
N LEU A 666 3.66 -15.25 -17.24
CA LEU A 666 2.60 -15.93 -16.52
C LEU A 666 3.20 -16.43 -15.21
N GLN A 667 2.72 -15.92 -14.08
CA GLN A 667 3.16 -16.34 -12.75
C GLN A 667 2.08 -16.06 -11.71
N LEU A 668 2.16 -16.73 -10.56
CA LEU A 668 1.25 -16.48 -9.43
C LEU A 668 1.76 -15.32 -8.60
N PHE A 669 0.87 -14.45 -8.15
CA PHE A 669 1.24 -13.36 -7.26
C PHE A 669 1.64 -13.90 -5.87
N GLY A 670 2.81 -13.51 -5.37
CA GLY A 670 3.30 -13.92 -4.06
C GLY A 670 3.78 -15.37 -3.97
N ASN A 671 4.02 -16.04 -5.11
CA ASN A 671 4.46 -17.45 -5.19
C ASN A 671 3.56 -18.48 -4.47
N ASN A 672 2.34 -18.11 -4.11
CA ASN A 672 1.42 -19.05 -3.49
C ASN A 672 0.72 -19.88 -4.58
N ASN A 673 1.19 -21.11 -4.78
CA ASN A 673 0.65 -22.05 -5.75
C ASN A 673 -0.42 -22.98 -5.20
N THR A 674 -0.79 -22.82 -3.94
CA THR A 674 -1.71 -23.71 -3.27
C THR A 674 -3.00 -22.97 -2.98
N VAL A 675 -4.10 -23.42 -3.60
CA VAL A 675 -5.44 -22.94 -3.25
C VAL A 675 -6.13 -23.98 -2.41
N ARG A 676 -6.71 -23.50 -1.33
CA ARG A 676 -7.49 -24.33 -0.45
C ARG A 676 -8.96 -23.92 -0.48
N ILE A 677 -9.83 -24.81 -1.01
CA ILE A 677 -11.30 -24.64 -1.09
C ILE A 677 -12.12 -25.63 -0.24
N GLY A 678 -13.10 -25.14 0.53
CA GLY A 678 -13.99 -25.99 1.34
C GLY A 678 -14.87 -26.95 0.51
N ALA A 679 -15.64 -27.79 1.19
CA ALA A 679 -16.41 -28.86 0.54
C ALA A 679 -17.63 -28.41 -0.28
N ALA A 680 -18.24 -27.28 0.10
CA ALA A 680 -19.42 -26.74 -0.57
C ALA A 680 -19.09 -26.25 -1.99
N ALA A 681 -20.06 -26.34 -2.92
CA ALA A 681 -19.96 -25.64 -4.19
C ALA A 681 -19.95 -24.11 -3.95
N SER A 682 -19.18 -23.40 -4.79
CA SER A 682 -19.13 -21.94 -4.90
C SER A 682 -18.66 -21.13 -3.69
N THR A 683 -17.38 -21.26 -3.34
CA THR A 683 -16.59 -20.07 -2.99
C THR A 683 -15.63 -19.81 -4.13
N ASN A 684 -15.88 -18.77 -4.94
CA ASN A 684 -14.95 -18.30 -5.96
C ASN A 684 -13.61 -17.97 -5.27
N SER A 685 -12.70 -18.94 -5.23
CA SER A 685 -11.35 -18.71 -4.74
C SER A 685 -10.60 -18.08 -5.88
N SER A 686 -10.23 -16.82 -5.70
CA SER A 686 -9.46 -16.09 -6.70
C SER A 686 -7.99 -16.07 -6.31
N LEU A 687 -7.13 -16.54 -7.21
CA LEU A 687 -5.71 -16.23 -7.15
C LEU A 687 -5.45 -14.99 -8.00
N LEU A 688 -4.62 -14.09 -7.47
CA LEU A 688 -4.04 -13.06 -8.30
C LEU A 688 -2.91 -13.68 -9.10
N ILE A 689 -2.95 -13.54 -10.42
CA ILE A 689 -1.89 -13.96 -11.32
C ILE A 689 -1.35 -12.72 -12.03
N ILE A 690 -0.05 -12.75 -12.33
CA ILE A 690 0.61 -11.74 -13.12
C ILE A 690 0.75 -12.32 -14.53
N THR A 691 0.06 -11.73 -15.50
CA THR A 691 0.18 -12.10 -16.91
C THR A 691 0.03 -10.90 -17.80
N ASN A 692 0.84 -10.82 -18.86
CA ASN A 692 0.68 -9.84 -19.93
C ASN A 692 0.20 -10.47 -21.23
N THR A 693 -0.09 -11.77 -21.21
CA THR A 693 -0.49 -12.57 -22.37
C THR A 693 -1.80 -13.30 -22.10
N THR A 694 -2.47 -13.71 -23.18
CA THR A 694 -3.65 -14.56 -23.09
C THR A 694 -3.25 -15.93 -22.55
N CYS A 695 -3.91 -16.34 -21.48
CA CYS A 695 -3.70 -17.62 -20.84
C CYS A 695 -5.01 -18.41 -20.80
N THR A 696 -4.90 -19.72 -20.87
CA THR A 696 -5.99 -20.66 -20.71
C THR A 696 -5.79 -21.45 -19.43
N VAL A 697 -6.90 -21.91 -18.86
CA VAL A 697 -6.89 -22.80 -17.69
C VAL A 697 -7.25 -24.19 -18.16
N GLU A 698 -6.39 -25.16 -17.88
CA GLU A 698 -6.66 -26.56 -18.14
C GLU A 698 -6.81 -27.29 -16.80
N SER A 699 -7.94 -27.96 -16.64
CA SER A 699 -8.21 -28.81 -15.49
C SER A 699 -8.21 -30.27 -15.92
N PRO A 700 -7.49 -31.15 -15.21
CA PRO A 700 -7.48 -32.59 -15.50
C PRO A 700 -8.74 -33.31 -14.99
N VAL A 701 -9.66 -32.60 -14.34
CA VAL A 701 -10.83 -33.17 -13.66
C VAL A 701 -12.08 -32.34 -13.95
N ASP A 702 -13.25 -32.99 -13.92
CA ASP A 702 -14.54 -32.38 -14.25
C ASP A 702 -15.16 -31.56 -13.09
N TRP A 703 -14.64 -31.72 -11.87
CA TRP A 703 -15.13 -31.04 -10.67
C TRP A 703 -14.45 -29.70 -10.40
N LEU A 704 -13.40 -29.37 -11.15
CA LEU A 704 -12.64 -28.14 -11.03
C LEU A 704 -12.53 -27.50 -12.42
N SER A 705 -12.86 -26.23 -12.52
CA SER A 705 -12.56 -25.39 -13.67
C SER A 705 -12.00 -24.06 -13.18
N GLY A 706 -11.42 -23.29 -14.08
CA GLY A 706 -11.00 -21.93 -13.77
C GLY A 706 -11.19 -21.02 -14.96
N GLU A 707 -11.45 -19.76 -14.66
CA GLU A 707 -11.61 -18.70 -15.63
C GLU A 707 -10.73 -17.54 -15.23
N ILE A 708 -10.25 -16.78 -16.22
CA ILE A 708 -9.36 -15.66 -15.99
C ILE A 708 -10.16 -14.39 -16.26
N ASN A 709 -10.50 -13.67 -15.19
CA ASN A 709 -11.33 -12.48 -15.26
C ASN A 709 -10.46 -11.23 -15.46
N ALA A 710 -10.63 -10.60 -16.63
CA ALA A 710 -9.91 -9.43 -17.15
C ALA A 710 -8.53 -9.72 -17.78
N GLN A 711 -8.22 -8.99 -18.86
CA GLN A 711 -6.94 -9.03 -19.57
C GLN A 711 -6.13 -7.77 -19.20
N GLY A 712 -5.06 -7.96 -18.43
CA GLY A 712 -4.18 -6.91 -17.92
C GLY A 712 -3.07 -7.52 -17.04
N ARG A 713 -2.02 -6.75 -16.73
CA ARG A 713 -0.81 -7.26 -16.04
C ARG A 713 -1.09 -8.00 -14.73
N PHE A 714 -2.12 -7.58 -14.00
CA PHE A 714 -2.66 -8.27 -12.83
C PHE A 714 -4.07 -8.73 -13.17
N THR A 715 -4.32 -10.03 -13.10
CA THR A 715 -5.64 -10.61 -13.37
C THR A 715 -5.98 -11.66 -12.32
N ARG A 716 -7.26 -12.01 -12.21
CA ARG A 716 -7.74 -13.01 -11.27
C ARG A 716 -8.02 -14.31 -11.99
N LEU A 717 -7.33 -15.37 -11.58
CA LEU A 717 -7.79 -16.73 -11.81
C LEU A 717 -8.91 -17.02 -10.82
N VAL A 718 -10.15 -17.12 -11.31
CA VAL A 718 -11.31 -17.52 -10.53
C VAL A 718 -11.51 -19.01 -10.69
N LEU A 719 -11.39 -19.76 -9.59
CA LEU A 719 -11.63 -21.19 -9.58
C LEU A 719 -13.10 -21.47 -9.33
N GLN A 720 -13.70 -22.24 -10.23
CA GLN A 720 -15.04 -22.79 -10.09
C GLN A 720 -14.90 -24.24 -9.66
N VAL A 721 -15.44 -24.56 -8.49
CA VAL A 721 -15.28 -25.87 -7.87
C VAL A 721 -16.64 -26.44 -7.55
N LYS A 722 -16.92 -27.62 -8.10
CA LYS A 722 -18.11 -28.40 -7.78
C LYS A 722 -18.01 -28.91 -6.35
N GLU A 723 -19.15 -29.10 -5.72
CA GLU A 723 -19.25 -29.68 -4.38
C GLU A 723 -18.52 -31.03 -4.29
N ASN A 724 -17.86 -31.29 -3.16
CA ASN A 724 -17.21 -32.58 -2.89
C ASN A 724 -18.10 -33.50 -2.05
N LYS A 725 -18.81 -34.42 -2.71
CA LYS A 725 -19.73 -35.39 -2.08
C LYS A 725 -19.09 -36.75 -1.76
N THR A 726 -17.80 -36.93 -2.00
CA THR A 726 -17.16 -38.26 -1.98
C THR A 726 -16.75 -38.74 -0.58
N GLY A 727 -16.97 -37.94 0.46
CA GLY A 727 -16.59 -38.28 1.84
C GLY A 727 -15.08 -38.40 2.07
N SER A 728 -14.25 -38.01 1.10
CA SER A 728 -12.79 -37.97 1.21
C SER A 728 -12.23 -36.71 0.52
N PRO A 729 -11.18 -36.05 1.07
CA PRO A 729 -10.59 -34.89 0.43
C PRO A 729 -10.09 -35.24 -0.96
N ARG A 730 -10.16 -34.28 -1.89
CA ARG A 730 -9.66 -34.46 -3.25
C ARG A 730 -8.75 -33.31 -3.62
N SER A 731 -7.81 -33.57 -4.51
CA SER A 731 -6.89 -32.55 -5.01
C SER A 731 -6.77 -32.69 -6.52
N ALA A 732 -6.57 -31.56 -7.18
CA ALA A 732 -6.21 -31.52 -8.59
C ALA A 732 -5.22 -30.39 -8.83
N LYS A 733 -4.35 -30.61 -9.80
CA LYS A 733 -3.39 -29.63 -10.26
C LYS A 733 -3.90 -29.04 -11.56
N ILE A 734 -4.30 -27.78 -11.53
CA ILE A 734 -4.65 -27.07 -12.77
C ILE A 734 -3.39 -26.49 -13.39
N ALA A 735 -3.39 -26.45 -14.72
CA ALA A 735 -2.34 -25.83 -15.49
C ALA A 735 -2.85 -24.51 -16.07
N LEU A 736 -2.17 -23.41 -15.75
CA LEU A 736 -2.29 -22.17 -16.49
C LEU A 736 -1.32 -22.26 -17.66
N LYS A 737 -1.84 -22.19 -18.88
CA LYS A 737 -1.06 -22.27 -20.11
C LYS A 737 -1.10 -20.94 -20.83
N ALA A 738 0.06 -20.50 -21.29
CA ALA A 738 0.19 -19.39 -22.21
C ALA A 738 1.13 -19.79 -23.34
N LYS A 739 0.98 -19.15 -24.50
CA LYS A 739 1.87 -19.39 -25.62
C LYS A 739 3.31 -18.99 -25.24
N ASP A 740 4.27 -19.85 -25.54
CA ASP A 740 5.71 -19.63 -25.32
C ASP A 740 6.14 -19.44 -23.85
N ILE A 741 5.33 -19.94 -22.89
CA ILE A 741 5.67 -20.01 -21.46
C ILE A 741 5.44 -21.43 -20.94
N GLU A 742 6.33 -21.91 -20.06
CA GLU A 742 6.09 -23.14 -19.30
C GLU A 742 4.80 -23.04 -18.46
N PRO A 743 3.99 -24.11 -18.38
CA PRO A 743 2.76 -24.07 -17.61
C PRO A 743 3.00 -23.75 -16.14
N VAL A 744 2.21 -22.82 -15.61
CA VAL A 744 2.18 -22.53 -14.17
C VAL A 744 1.13 -23.41 -13.52
N PHE A 745 1.53 -24.14 -12.50
CA PHE A 745 0.64 -25.07 -11.82
C PHE A 745 0.08 -24.47 -10.54
N VAL A 746 -1.21 -24.66 -10.34
CA VAL A 746 -1.88 -24.39 -9.07
C VAL A 746 -2.38 -25.71 -8.50
N ASP A 747 -1.91 -26.04 -7.32
CA ASP A 747 -2.39 -27.17 -6.54
C ASP A 747 -3.67 -26.75 -5.82
N VAL A 748 -4.80 -27.28 -6.29
CA VAL A 748 -6.11 -27.04 -5.70
C VAL A 748 -6.49 -28.22 -4.85
N PHE A 749 -6.68 -27.97 -3.57
CA PHE A 749 -7.17 -28.95 -2.63
C PHE A 749 -8.61 -28.59 -2.28
N GLN A 750 -9.47 -29.61 -2.27
CA GLN A 750 -10.85 -29.49 -1.84
C GLN A 750 -11.14 -30.40 -0.65
N GLY A 751 -11.64 -29.78 0.42
CA GLY A 751 -12.04 -30.48 1.65
C GLY A 751 -13.28 -31.36 1.49
N VAL A 752 -13.71 -31.96 2.59
CA VAL A 752 -14.95 -32.75 2.74
C VAL A 752 -15.94 -31.99 3.61
N GLU A 753 -17.24 -32.27 3.44
CA GLU A 753 -18.30 -31.64 4.26
C GLU A 753 -18.08 -31.85 5.75
#